data_AF-A0A7X8PFG0-F1
#
_entry.id   AF-A0A7X8PFG0-F1
#
_cell.length_a   1.000
_cell.length_b   1.000
_cell.length_c   1.000
_cell.angle_alpha   90.00
_cell.angle_beta   90.00
_cell.angle_gamma   90.00
#
_symmetry.space_group_name_H-M   'P 1'
#
loop_
_entity.id
_entity.type
_entity.pdbx_description
1 polymer ?
#
loop_
_entity_poly.entity_id
_entity_poly.type
_entity_poly.pdbx_seq_one_letter_code
_entity_poly.pdbx_strand_id
1 'polypeptide(L)'
;MSGANRIAGKGRLTPARTARFTFDGKSYTALEGDTVASALLANGVHLVGRSFKYHRPRGILSAGAEEPNALLDISRDAARRQPNVRASVQEVFDGMKAQSQNRWPSLAFDVGGVNNLMSPFFAAGFYYKTFMWPKSAWKHLYEPFIRRAAGLGVAPTEEDPDHYASRYAHCDVLVVGAGAAGLSAALAAAETGAKVILCDEQPEAGGALRFDTGIKIDGVEGYDWAQAIVAKLQVMPNVQVLTRTTAFGYYNHNFFGLAERVTDHLARPGRDLPRERLWQVRAKRAILATGAIERHMVFPNNDRPGIMLASAARAYLNHYGVAVGAKIGVYTAHDSAYEAAFDLKRAGVSVAAIVDSRARPGEAVLAEAKRLGIEVMTDYAVVDTAGKLRVSSMTVARNGSSAKRKIAIDALLVSAGWTPSVHLFSQSRGKLKFDTEKQRFLPGTYVQDCLSVGACNGTDGLQAAIEESLAAGELMARATGATNGGEKIQLHAEQAFEWTGGMIGAAEGAGPDTNAKAFVDFQHDVCAKDIRLAVREGMHSIEHIKRFTTNGMASDQGKLSNMHGLAIAAEMLGKDIPQVGLTTFRAPYTPVTYGTLISHSRGPLFDPARKTPMHAWEEAHGAIFEDVGNWKRAWFYPRAGETMHQAVNRECRTARDVAGVFDASTLGKIEVVGPDAAEFLNLLYTNAWDTLKPGRCRYGIMTREDGFVYDDGVVGRLAEDRFHVTTTTGGAPRVLHHMEDYLQTEFPHLKVWLTSTTEQWAVIAVQGPKAREIIEPLVEGQDLSNEAFPHMSVAECKVCGVPARLFRVSFTGEAGYEINVPADYGQSVLEAVWARAEPLGACAYGTETMHVLRAEKGYIIVGQDTDGTVTPDDAGLSWAVSKKKTDFVGIRGLKRPDIMKEGRKQLVGLTTRDPKVVLEEGAQIVADPNEQKPMTMLGHVTSSYWSENLGRSIAFALVAGGRERMGKTLYVPMPDKTIAVEVADLVFFDKEGGRING
;
A
#
# COMPACT_ATOMS: atom_id res chain seq x y z
N MET A 1 18.18 6.51 41.06
CA MET A 1 17.01 7.17 41.71
C MET A 1 15.92 7.28 40.66
N SER A 2 14.78 6.63 40.87
CA SER A 2 13.63 6.74 39.97
C SER A 2 13.09 8.19 39.98
N GLY A 3 12.61 8.67 38.83
CA GLY A 3 12.20 10.08 38.66
C GLY A 3 11.22 10.60 39.73
N ALA A 4 11.14 11.92 39.86
CA ALA A 4 10.46 12.63 40.95
C ALA A 4 8.99 12.26 41.19
N ASN A 5 8.29 11.73 40.19
CA ASN A 5 6.88 11.34 40.28
C ASN A 5 6.66 9.82 40.37
N ARG A 6 7.71 9.00 40.37
CA ARG A 6 7.56 7.54 40.55
C ARG A 6 7.41 7.22 42.03
N ILE A 7 6.35 6.51 42.38
CA ILE A 7 6.04 6.11 43.76
C ILE A 7 6.73 4.78 44.06
N ALA A 8 7.57 4.76 45.10
CA ALA A 8 8.28 3.54 45.51
C ALA A 8 7.29 2.42 45.87
N GLY A 9 7.55 1.20 45.36
CA GLY A 9 6.70 0.02 45.61
C GLY A 9 5.34 0.03 44.91
N LYS A 10 5.11 0.93 43.95
CA LYS A 10 3.91 0.96 43.09
C LYS A 10 4.25 0.64 41.65
N GLY A 11 3.23 0.23 40.88
CA GLY A 11 3.40 -0.25 39.51
C GLY A 11 3.89 -1.69 39.45
N ARG A 12 3.93 -2.23 38.22
CA ARG A 12 4.27 -3.62 37.94
C ARG A 12 5.67 -3.81 37.34
N LEU A 13 6.30 -2.73 36.92
CA LEU A 13 7.63 -2.76 36.30
C LEU A 13 8.78 -2.95 37.29
N THR A 14 8.56 -3.09 38.61
CA THR A 14 9.66 -3.37 39.55
C THR A 14 9.77 -4.89 39.74
N PRO A 15 10.95 -5.54 39.58
CA PRO A 15 12.31 -4.99 39.61
C PRO A 15 13.01 -4.79 38.23
N ALA A 16 12.32 -4.30 37.20
CA ALA A 16 12.90 -4.12 35.86
C ALA A 16 14.15 -3.22 35.84
N ARG A 17 14.99 -3.44 34.83
CA ARG A 17 16.25 -2.72 34.64
C ARG A 17 16.00 -1.25 34.30
N THR A 18 16.94 -0.39 34.66
CA THR A 18 16.89 1.03 34.27
C THR A 18 17.40 1.21 32.84
N ALA A 19 16.62 1.90 32.01
CA ALA A 19 17.03 2.39 30.69
C ALA A 19 17.30 3.90 30.73
N ARG A 20 18.18 4.39 29.86
CA ARG A 20 18.45 5.83 29.66
C ARG A 20 18.01 6.26 28.28
N PHE A 21 17.35 7.40 28.18
CA PHE A 21 16.95 7.99 26.90
C PHE A 21 17.10 9.51 26.94
N THR A 22 17.04 10.15 25.78
CA THR A 22 17.01 11.62 25.70
C THR A 22 15.68 12.09 25.15
N PHE A 23 15.16 13.17 25.72
CA PHE A 23 14.03 13.93 25.17
C PHE A 23 14.44 15.39 24.99
N ASP A 24 14.35 15.89 23.76
CA ASP A 24 14.80 17.25 23.40
C ASP A 24 16.26 17.54 23.81
N GLY A 25 17.12 16.53 23.70
CA GLY A 25 18.55 16.62 24.05
C GLY A 25 18.87 16.48 25.55
N LYS A 26 17.87 16.45 26.43
CA LYS A 26 18.07 16.23 27.87
C LYS A 26 17.94 14.74 28.21
N SER A 27 18.84 14.22 29.03
CA SER A 27 18.83 12.82 29.47
C SER A 27 17.81 12.57 30.59
N TYR A 28 17.14 11.43 30.52
CA TYR A 28 16.16 10.93 31.49
C TYR A 28 16.38 9.43 31.73
N THR A 29 15.84 8.94 32.85
CA THR A 29 15.83 7.51 33.19
C THR A 29 14.41 6.94 33.10
N ALA A 30 14.29 5.71 32.62
CA ALA A 30 13.07 4.92 32.57
C ALA A 30 13.31 3.52 33.16
N LEU A 31 12.26 2.76 33.42
CA LEU A 31 12.32 1.32 33.65
C LEU A 31 12.03 0.60 32.32
N GLU A 32 12.68 -0.53 32.07
CA GLU A 32 12.34 -1.40 30.94
C GLU A 32 10.83 -1.76 31.02
N GLY A 33 10.11 -1.57 29.91
CA GLY A 33 8.64 -1.66 29.85
C GLY A 33 7.91 -0.32 29.99
N ASP A 34 8.56 0.77 30.41
CA ASP A 34 7.97 2.12 30.33
C ASP A 34 7.70 2.50 28.87
N THR A 35 6.64 3.27 28.66
CA THR A 35 6.47 4.04 27.43
C THR A 35 7.16 5.40 27.56
N VAL A 36 7.41 6.09 26.45
CA VAL A 36 8.00 7.44 26.51
C VAL A 36 7.12 8.37 27.36
N ALA A 37 5.79 8.22 27.29
CA ALA A 37 4.86 8.99 28.11
C ALA A 37 5.01 8.70 29.61
N SER A 38 5.01 7.41 30.01
CA SER A 38 5.16 7.05 31.44
C SER A 38 6.52 7.49 31.98
N ALA A 39 7.58 7.35 31.19
CA ALA A 39 8.93 7.77 31.56
C ALA A 39 9.03 9.31 31.70
N LEU A 40 8.44 10.09 30.78
CA LEU A 40 8.42 11.55 30.88
C LEU A 40 7.64 12.02 32.11
N LEU A 41 6.46 11.45 32.37
CA LEU A 41 5.67 11.76 33.56
C LEU A 41 6.40 11.38 34.85
N ALA A 42 7.08 10.23 34.89
CA ALA A 42 7.91 9.81 36.02
C ALA A 42 8.99 10.84 36.36
N ASN A 43 9.50 11.55 35.35
CA ASN A 43 10.52 12.59 35.51
C ASN A 43 9.94 14.02 35.61
N GLY A 44 8.62 14.16 35.83
CA GLY A 44 7.96 15.46 36.01
C GLY A 44 7.79 16.27 34.72
N VAL A 45 7.92 15.65 33.55
CA VAL A 45 7.76 16.31 32.25
C VAL A 45 6.31 16.16 31.77
N HIS A 46 5.56 17.26 31.84
CA HIS A 46 4.16 17.30 31.40
C HIS A 46 3.97 18.03 30.07
N LEU A 47 4.89 18.92 29.70
CA LEU A 47 4.87 19.64 28.43
C LEU A 47 5.66 18.83 27.40
N VAL A 48 4.95 18.30 26.39
CA VAL A 48 5.54 17.39 25.40
C VAL A 48 5.35 17.85 23.96
N GLY A 49 4.44 18.79 23.71
CA GLY A 49 4.12 19.25 22.37
C GLY A 49 3.52 20.65 22.33
N ARG A 50 3.31 21.13 21.10
CA ARG A 50 2.58 22.36 20.78
C ARG A 50 1.47 22.06 19.78
N SER A 51 0.33 22.70 19.97
CA SER A 51 -0.84 22.47 19.13
C SER A 51 -0.60 22.95 17.69
N PHE A 52 -1.21 22.26 16.71
CA PHE A 52 -0.98 22.46 15.28
C PHE A 52 -1.20 23.90 14.80
N LYS A 53 -2.31 24.53 15.20
CA LYS A 53 -2.75 25.83 14.67
C LYS A 53 -2.37 26.97 15.58
N TYR A 54 -2.64 26.80 16.88
CA TYR A 54 -2.51 27.85 17.87
C TYR A 54 -1.17 27.83 18.63
N HIS A 55 -0.33 26.80 18.42
CA HIS A 55 0.91 26.56 19.18
C HIS A 55 0.68 26.62 20.69
N ARG A 56 -0.49 26.17 21.15
CA ARG A 56 -0.79 26.10 22.59
C ARG A 56 0.04 24.99 23.24
N PRO A 57 0.53 25.17 24.48
CA PRO A 57 1.20 24.12 25.23
C PRO A 57 0.32 22.86 25.32
N ARG A 58 0.86 21.68 24.96
CA ARG A 58 0.16 20.39 25.04
C ARG A 58 0.93 19.38 25.87
N GLY A 59 0.17 18.58 26.62
CA GLY A 59 0.67 17.50 27.45
C GLY A 59 0.12 16.14 27.03
N ILE A 60 0.62 15.09 27.65
CA ILE A 60 0.10 13.73 27.54
C ILE A 60 -1.36 13.72 28.03
N LEU A 61 -2.27 13.19 27.20
CA LEU A 61 -3.69 13.15 27.45
C LEU A 61 -4.19 11.73 27.75
N SER A 62 -3.60 10.71 27.12
CA SER A 62 -4.07 9.32 27.18
C SER A 62 -2.92 8.34 27.50
N ALA A 63 -3.19 7.03 27.49
CA ALA A 63 -2.20 5.97 27.73
C ALA A 63 -2.22 4.85 26.67
N GLY A 64 -2.84 5.11 25.50
CA GLY A 64 -2.98 4.14 24.41
C GLY A 64 -2.88 4.79 23.02
N ALA A 65 -3.40 4.10 22.01
CA ALA A 65 -3.37 4.52 20.61
C ALA A 65 -4.23 5.76 20.29
N GLU A 66 -5.08 6.17 21.22
CA GLU A 66 -5.94 7.35 21.15
C GLU A 66 -5.24 8.68 21.52
N GLU A 67 -3.96 8.65 21.90
CA GLU A 67 -3.19 9.85 22.26
C GLU A 67 -3.09 10.86 21.08
N PRO A 68 -3.60 12.09 21.24
CA PRO A 68 -3.63 13.09 20.16
C PRO A 68 -2.51 14.15 20.26
N ASN A 69 -1.89 14.32 21.42
CA ASN A 69 -0.99 15.44 21.71
C ASN A 69 0.49 15.04 21.67
N ALA A 70 0.83 13.94 22.33
CA ALA A 70 2.22 13.54 22.59
C ALA A 70 2.85 12.82 21.40
N LEU A 71 2.96 13.52 20.26
CA LEU A 71 3.57 13.03 19.01
C LEU A 71 5.03 13.44 18.93
N LEU A 72 5.90 12.43 18.81
CA LEU A 72 7.35 12.56 18.91
C LEU A 72 8.05 12.03 17.65
N ASP A 73 9.23 12.56 17.43
CA ASP A 73 10.22 11.99 16.53
C ASP A 73 11.10 11.02 17.31
N ILE A 74 11.19 9.78 16.86
CA ILE A 74 12.02 8.74 17.48
C ILE A 74 13.15 8.38 16.51
N SER A 75 14.39 8.47 16.97
CA SER A 75 15.56 8.12 16.18
C SER A 75 16.51 7.19 16.92
N ARG A 76 17.08 6.23 16.18
CA ARG A 76 18.29 5.49 16.57
C ARG A 76 19.51 6.11 15.92
N ASP A 77 19.39 6.42 14.63
CA ASP A 77 20.41 7.04 13.79
C ASP A 77 19.74 7.95 12.73
N ALA A 78 20.51 8.44 11.75
CA ALA A 78 20.02 9.36 10.73
C ALA A 78 18.99 8.73 9.77
N ALA A 79 19.10 7.42 9.52
CA ALA A 79 18.21 6.69 8.61
C ALA A 79 17.03 6.05 9.36
N ARG A 80 17.27 5.50 10.56
CA ARG A 80 16.26 4.96 11.46
C ARG A 80 15.61 6.05 12.29
N ARG A 81 14.79 6.85 11.63
CA ARG A 81 14.06 7.98 12.20
C ARG A 81 12.58 7.90 11.82
N GLN A 82 11.69 7.94 12.81
CA GLN A 82 10.26 7.88 12.61
C GLN A 82 9.56 9.10 13.26
N PRO A 83 8.93 9.96 12.46
CA PRO A 83 8.12 11.06 12.97
C PRO A 83 6.74 10.60 13.45
N ASN A 84 6.07 11.46 14.22
CA ASN A 84 4.67 11.31 14.65
C ASN A 84 4.38 10.03 15.46
N VAL A 85 5.37 9.49 16.15
CA VAL A 85 5.21 8.35 17.04
C VAL A 85 4.51 8.81 18.33
N ARG A 86 3.50 8.09 18.78
CA ARG A 86 2.81 8.41 20.03
C ARG A 86 3.65 8.00 21.23
N ALA A 87 3.92 8.95 22.12
CA ALA A 87 4.67 8.69 23.34
C ALA A 87 3.99 7.64 24.24
N SER A 88 2.66 7.53 24.17
CA SER A 88 1.85 6.60 24.97
C SER A 88 2.02 5.14 24.61
N VAL A 89 2.51 4.82 23.40
CA VAL A 89 2.66 3.43 22.92
C VAL A 89 4.10 3.05 22.61
N GLN A 90 5.00 4.02 22.44
CA GLN A 90 6.42 3.76 22.20
C GLN A 90 7.11 3.34 23.50
N GLU A 91 7.51 2.07 23.57
CA GLU A 91 8.35 1.55 24.66
C GLU A 91 9.74 2.18 24.63
N VAL A 92 10.25 2.58 25.79
CA VAL A 92 11.61 3.13 25.92
C VAL A 92 12.63 2.00 25.82
N PHE A 93 13.65 2.19 24.98
CA PHE A 93 14.85 1.37 24.95
C PHE A 93 16.08 2.18 25.33
N ASP A 94 17.11 1.51 25.85
CA ASP A 94 18.35 2.18 26.26
C ASP A 94 19.05 2.85 25.07
N GLY A 95 19.41 4.12 25.24
CA GLY A 95 20.00 4.97 24.20
C GLY A 95 18.99 5.63 23.26
N MET A 96 17.68 5.47 23.45
CA MET A 96 16.65 6.10 22.61
C MET A 96 16.81 7.64 22.55
N LYS A 97 16.61 8.20 21.36
CA LYS A 97 16.49 9.65 21.15
C LYS A 97 15.07 9.99 20.73
N ALA A 98 14.37 10.73 21.60
CA ALA A 98 13.06 11.29 21.34
C ALA A 98 13.13 12.82 21.19
N GLN A 99 12.37 13.39 20.27
CA GLN A 99 12.28 14.83 20.09
C GLN A 99 10.82 15.27 19.93
N SER A 100 10.48 16.40 20.54
CA SER A 100 9.18 17.03 20.34
C SER A 100 9.11 17.69 18.96
N GLN A 101 7.89 17.76 18.44
CA GLN A 101 7.60 18.25 17.09
C GLN A 101 6.84 19.59 17.13
N ASN A 102 6.77 20.27 15.99
CA ASN A 102 6.00 21.50 15.80
C ASN A 102 6.30 22.63 16.82
N ARG A 103 7.58 22.90 17.10
CA ARG A 103 8.01 23.91 18.10
C ARG A 103 9.24 24.71 17.66
N TRP A 104 9.29 26.01 17.99
CA TRP A 104 10.49 26.84 17.75
C TRP A 104 10.65 28.04 18.71
N PRO A 105 11.84 28.25 19.32
CA PRO A 105 12.99 27.34 19.33
C PRO A 105 12.81 26.14 20.30
N SER A 106 11.93 26.25 21.30
CA SER A 106 11.75 25.21 22.33
C SER A 106 10.30 25.03 22.75
N LEU A 107 9.99 23.93 23.45
CA LEU A 107 8.65 23.72 23.98
C LEU A 107 8.27 24.78 25.01
N ALA A 108 9.20 25.25 25.85
CA ALA A 108 8.90 26.25 26.87
C ALA A 108 8.78 27.67 26.28
N PHE A 109 9.64 28.00 25.32
CA PHE A 109 9.67 29.27 24.59
C PHE A 109 9.41 29.00 23.11
N ASP A 110 8.15 29.15 22.71
CA ASP A 110 7.67 28.95 21.34
C ASP A 110 7.11 30.26 20.77
N VAL A 111 7.72 30.75 19.68
CA VAL A 111 7.34 32.02 19.04
C VAL A 111 6.01 31.90 18.29
N GLY A 112 5.69 30.72 17.77
CA GLY A 112 4.40 30.43 17.14
C GLY A 112 3.20 30.64 18.07
N GLY A 113 3.43 30.63 19.40
CA GLY A 113 2.43 30.96 20.41
C GLY A 113 1.73 32.31 20.23
N VAL A 114 2.29 33.25 19.46
CA VAL A 114 1.61 34.51 19.05
C VAL A 114 0.32 34.22 18.26
N ASN A 115 0.26 33.11 17.51
CA ASN A 115 -0.94 32.71 16.76
C ASN A 115 -2.17 32.54 17.65
N ASN A 116 -1.98 32.17 18.92
CA ASN A 116 -3.09 32.04 19.87
C ASN A 116 -3.77 33.39 20.17
N LEU A 117 -3.05 34.51 20.11
CA LEU A 117 -3.61 35.87 20.24
C LEU A 117 -4.42 36.26 19.00
N MET A 118 -3.97 35.84 17.82
CA MET A 118 -4.67 36.05 16.53
C MET A 118 -5.78 35.03 16.26
N SER A 119 -6.13 34.18 17.24
CA SER A 119 -7.14 33.12 17.05
C SER A 119 -8.50 33.54 16.47
N PRO A 120 -9.03 34.78 16.65
CA PRO A 120 -10.25 35.22 15.96
C PRO A 120 -10.15 35.23 14.42
N PHE A 121 -8.96 35.43 13.86
CA PHE A 121 -8.73 35.39 12.40
C PHE A 121 -8.59 33.97 11.86
N PHE A 122 -8.40 33.00 12.74
CA PHE A 122 -8.18 31.60 12.43
C PHE A 122 -9.44 30.78 12.71
N ALA A 123 -10.59 31.20 12.20
CA ALA A 123 -11.84 30.44 12.30
C ALA A 123 -11.79 29.16 11.43
N ALA A 124 -12.67 28.19 11.70
CA ALA A 124 -12.86 27.06 10.80
C ALA A 124 -13.18 27.53 9.38
N GLY A 125 -12.57 26.89 8.39
CA GLY A 125 -12.73 27.23 6.98
C GLY A 125 -12.02 28.50 6.47
N PHE A 126 -11.30 29.25 7.32
CA PHE A 126 -10.53 30.44 6.91
C PHE A 126 -9.60 30.17 5.71
N TYR A 127 -8.93 29.01 5.69
CA TYR A 127 -8.00 28.64 4.62
C TYR A 127 -8.69 28.57 3.24
N TYR A 128 -9.94 28.10 3.17
CA TYR A 128 -10.73 28.03 1.94
C TYR A 128 -11.10 29.42 1.41
N LYS A 129 -11.26 30.40 2.31
CA LYS A 129 -11.65 31.77 1.98
C LYS A 129 -10.44 32.65 1.61
N THR A 130 -9.27 32.38 2.20
CA THR A 130 -8.11 33.29 2.12
C THR A 130 -7.03 32.84 1.14
N PHE A 131 -6.72 31.55 1.05
CA PHE A 131 -5.49 31.08 0.35
C PHE A 131 -5.74 30.51 -1.05
N MET A 132 -6.98 30.48 -1.53
CA MET A 132 -7.31 29.90 -2.85
C MET A 132 -7.11 30.86 -4.03
N TRP A 133 -6.85 32.15 -3.76
CA TRP A 133 -6.71 33.16 -4.81
C TRP A 133 -5.59 34.17 -4.50
N PRO A 134 -4.80 34.60 -5.49
CA PRO A 134 -4.69 34.04 -6.85
C PRO A 134 -3.94 32.69 -6.85
N LYS A 135 -4.18 31.84 -7.86
CA LYS A 135 -3.58 30.49 -7.97
C LYS A 135 -2.04 30.49 -7.90
N SER A 136 -1.39 31.53 -8.42
CA SER A 136 0.07 31.69 -8.36
C SER A 136 0.57 31.92 -6.93
N ALA A 137 -0.17 32.66 -6.11
CA ALA A 137 0.18 32.90 -4.71
C ALA A 137 0.10 31.62 -3.87
N TRP A 138 -0.81 30.69 -4.20
CA TRP A 138 -0.82 29.37 -3.56
C TRP A 138 0.53 28.65 -3.73
N LYS A 139 1.00 28.47 -4.97
CA LYS A 139 2.24 27.74 -5.27
C LYS A 139 3.49 28.41 -4.70
N HIS A 140 3.57 29.74 -4.77
CA HIS A 140 4.83 30.46 -4.52
C HIS A 140 4.91 31.14 -3.15
N LEU A 141 3.79 31.43 -2.49
CA LEU A 141 3.75 32.16 -1.23
C LEU A 141 3.10 31.35 -0.11
N TYR A 142 1.86 30.90 -0.29
CA TYR A 142 1.08 30.27 0.78
C TYR A 142 1.55 28.84 1.06
N GLU A 143 1.68 27.99 0.04
CA GLU A 143 2.03 26.57 0.20
C GLU A 143 3.41 26.37 0.86
N PRO A 144 4.50 27.05 0.45
CA PRO A 144 5.80 26.85 1.10
C PRO A 144 5.79 27.26 2.59
N PHE A 145 5.15 28.38 2.91
CA PHE A 145 5.04 28.86 4.29
C PHE A 145 4.15 27.95 5.13
N ILE A 146 2.98 27.57 4.63
CA ILE A 146 2.05 26.67 5.33
C ILE A 146 2.70 25.30 5.54
N ARG A 147 3.38 24.71 4.56
CA ARG A 147 4.08 23.42 4.75
C ARG A 147 5.15 23.49 5.83
N ARG A 148 5.88 24.61 5.91
CA ARG A 148 6.90 24.84 6.95
C ARG A 148 6.28 25.07 8.34
N ALA A 149 5.14 25.76 8.41
CA ALA A 149 4.48 26.14 9.66
C ALA A 149 3.48 25.08 10.19
N ALA A 150 2.93 24.24 9.32
CA ALA A 150 1.90 23.25 9.63
C ALA A 150 2.42 21.80 9.63
N GLY A 151 3.70 21.56 9.31
CA GLY A 151 4.27 20.23 9.40
C GLY A 151 4.38 19.77 10.86
N LEU A 152 3.85 18.59 11.20
CA LEU A 152 4.12 17.94 12.48
C LEU A 152 5.56 17.39 12.49
N GLY A 153 5.73 16.15 12.06
CA GLY A 153 7.05 15.50 11.97
C GLY A 153 7.69 15.54 10.59
N VAL A 154 9.01 15.36 10.56
CA VAL A 154 9.85 15.38 9.35
C VAL A 154 10.26 13.96 9.01
N ALA A 155 9.97 13.51 7.79
CA ALA A 155 10.41 12.20 7.30
C ALA A 155 11.94 12.18 7.09
N PRO A 156 12.61 11.02 7.28
CA PRO A 156 14.01 10.87 6.93
C PRO A 156 14.24 11.06 5.42
N THR A 157 15.44 11.52 5.05
CA THR A 157 15.90 11.63 3.65
C THR A 157 16.75 10.44 3.22
N GLU A 158 17.35 9.73 4.17
CA GLU A 158 18.13 8.52 3.93
C GLU A 158 17.20 7.33 3.62
N GLU A 159 17.71 6.36 2.87
CA GLU A 159 17.00 5.10 2.62
C GLU A 159 16.81 4.32 3.92
N ASP A 160 15.64 3.71 4.09
CA ASP A 160 15.35 2.83 5.23
C ASP A 160 16.22 1.56 5.17
N PRO A 161 17.16 1.39 6.13
CA PRO A 161 18.10 0.28 6.14
C PRO A 161 17.49 -1.01 6.70
N ASP A 162 16.28 -0.95 7.27
CA ASP A 162 15.64 -2.11 7.88
C ASP A 162 14.91 -2.96 6.84
N HIS A 163 14.80 -4.26 7.11
CA HIS A 163 13.99 -5.19 6.33
C HIS A 163 12.65 -5.49 7.00
N TYR A 164 11.69 -5.91 6.18
CA TYR A 164 10.31 -6.12 6.58
C TYR A 164 9.84 -7.50 6.11
N ALA A 165 9.06 -8.19 6.92
CA ALA A 165 8.60 -9.54 6.62
C ALA A 165 7.09 -9.60 6.39
N SER A 166 6.63 -10.60 5.64
CA SER A 166 5.22 -10.93 5.50
C SER A 166 4.96 -12.40 5.86
N ARG A 167 3.76 -12.66 6.39
CA ARG A 167 3.24 -13.99 6.71
C ARG A 167 1.80 -14.12 6.26
N TYR A 168 1.50 -15.20 5.56
CA TYR A 168 0.14 -15.60 5.24
C TYR A 168 -0.27 -16.71 6.22
N ALA A 169 -1.38 -16.51 6.93
CA ALA A 169 -1.84 -17.45 7.95
C ALA A 169 -3.33 -17.74 7.81
N HIS A 170 -3.72 -18.93 8.25
CA HIS A 170 -5.11 -19.34 8.38
C HIS A 170 -5.38 -19.81 9.80
N CYS A 171 -6.55 -19.49 10.32
CA CYS A 171 -7.02 -20.00 11.61
C CYS A 171 -8.52 -20.31 11.55
N ASP A 172 -8.98 -21.13 12.49
CA ASP A 172 -10.40 -21.37 12.69
C ASP A 172 -11.05 -20.14 13.34
N VAL A 173 -10.44 -19.64 14.43
CA VAL A 173 -10.91 -18.45 15.15
C VAL A 173 -9.79 -17.43 15.30
N LEU A 174 -10.01 -16.21 14.81
CA LEU A 174 -9.18 -15.04 15.12
C LEU A 174 -9.83 -14.24 16.24
N VAL A 175 -9.11 -14.00 17.34
CA VAL A 175 -9.55 -13.13 18.44
C VAL A 175 -8.72 -11.85 18.41
N VAL A 176 -9.38 -10.70 18.33
CA VAL A 176 -8.74 -9.38 18.26
C VAL A 176 -8.96 -8.62 19.56
N GLY A 177 -7.88 -8.38 20.30
CA GLY A 177 -7.85 -7.80 21.63
C GLY A 177 -7.66 -8.87 22.70
N ALA A 178 -6.74 -8.64 23.63
CA ALA A 178 -6.38 -9.55 24.72
C ALA A 178 -6.71 -8.95 26.11
N GLY A 179 -7.84 -8.25 26.22
CA GLY A 179 -8.47 -7.94 27.51
C GLY A 179 -9.22 -9.15 28.10
N ALA A 180 -9.92 -8.96 29.22
CA ALA A 180 -10.70 -10.02 29.87
C ALA A 180 -11.61 -10.80 28.90
N ALA A 181 -12.35 -10.07 28.05
CA ALA A 181 -13.24 -10.65 27.03
C ALA A 181 -12.46 -11.50 26.00
N GLY A 182 -11.41 -10.94 25.40
CA GLY A 182 -10.63 -11.64 24.38
C GLY A 182 -9.88 -12.86 24.90
N LEU A 183 -9.30 -12.77 26.10
CA LEU A 183 -8.65 -13.91 26.75
C LEU A 183 -9.63 -15.04 27.06
N SER A 184 -10.82 -14.69 27.56
CA SER A 184 -11.89 -15.66 27.83
C SER A 184 -12.36 -16.34 26.53
N ALA A 185 -12.60 -15.56 25.47
CA ALA A 185 -13.00 -16.09 24.17
C ALA A 185 -11.92 -16.97 23.52
N ALA A 186 -10.65 -16.56 23.58
CA ALA A 186 -9.53 -17.32 23.03
C ALA A 186 -9.34 -18.64 23.78
N LEU A 187 -9.45 -18.62 25.11
CA LEU A 187 -9.38 -19.83 25.94
C LEU A 187 -10.52 -20.81 25.60
N ALA A 188 -11.77 -20.34 25.59
CA ALA A 188 -12.92 -21.17 25.25
C ALA A 188 -12.81 -21.76 23.83
N ALA A 189 -12.38 -20.96 22.85
CA ALA A 189 -12.16 -21.45 21.49
C ALA A 189 -11.03 -22.49 21.43
N ALA A 190 -9.90 -22.24 22.10
CA ALA A 190 -8.72 -23.10 22.06
C ALA A 190 -8.98 -24.49 22.67
N GLU A 191 -9.74 -24.57 23.76
CA GLU A 191 -10.07 -25.84 24.44
C GLU A 191 -10.95 -26.78 23.57
N THR A 192 -11.65 -26.25 22.56
CA THR A 192 -12.36 -27.08 21.57
C THR A 192 -11.43 -27.76 20.55
N GLY A 193 -10.13 -27.45 20.57
CA GLY A 193 -9.14 -27.91 19.60
C GLY A 193 -9.07 -27.07 18.32
N ALA A 194 -9.87 -26.00 18.20
CA ALA A 194 -9.80 -25.07 17.06
C ALA A 194 -8.42 -24.39 16.96
N LYS A 195 -7.96 -24.11 15.75
CA LYS A 195 -6.76 -23.29 15.53
C LYS A 195 -7.07 -21.83 15.84
N VAL A 196 -6.50 -21.28 16.89
CA VAL A 196 -6.77 -19.91 17.36
C VAL A 196 -5.58 -19.00 17.13
N ILE A 197 -5.83 -17.81 16.59
CA ILE A 197 -4.87 -16.70 16.66
C ILE A 197 -5.46 -15.65 17.60
N LEU A 198 -4.71 -15.23 18.61
CA LEU A 198 -5.04 -14.11 19.50
C LEU A 198 -4.05 -12.98 19.21
N CYS A 199 -4.52 -11.80 18.79
CA CYS A 199 -3.65 -10.64 18.59
C CYS A 199 -4.04 -9.45 19.48
N ASP A 200 -3.06 -8.72 19.98
CA ASP A 200 -3.25 -7.49 20.75
C ASP A 200 -2.14 -6.47 20.45
N GLU A 201 -2.50 -5.19 20.40
CA GLU A 201 -1.56 -4.12 20.07
C GLU A 201 -0.57 -3.80 21.21
N GLN A 202 -0.88 -4.21 22.44
CA GLN A 202 -0.09 -3.90 23.63
C GLN A 202 1.13 -4.84 23.76
N PRO A 203 2.15 -4.39 24.50
CA PRO A 203 3.30 -5.21 24.90
C PRO A 203 2.94 -6.54 25.57
N GLU A 204 1.93 -6.50 26.42
CA GLU A 204 1.46 -7.61 27.23
C GLU A 204 -0.07 -7.62 27.23
N ALA A 205 -0.65 -8.80 27.32
CA ALA A 205 -2.11 -8.92 27.43
C ALA A 205 -2.63 -8.39 28.77
N GLY A 206 -3.95 -8.21 28.84
CA GLY A 206 -4.68 -7.77 30.02
C GLY A 206 -5.63 -6.61 29.73
N GLY A 207 -5.40 -5.83 28.68
CA GLY A 207 -6.26 -4.67 28.35
C GLY A 207 -6.44 -3.76 29.57
N ALA A 208 -7.69 -3.50 29.96
CA ALA A 208 -8.02 -2.68 31.14
C ALA A 208 -7.54 -3.27 32.48
N LEU A 209 -7.35 -4.60 32.57
CA LEU A 209 -6.86 -5.27 33.79
C LEU A 209 -5.47 -4.75 34.19
N ARG A 210 -4.69 -4.20 33.25
CA ARG A 210 -3.39 -3.56 33.53
C ARG A 210 -3.48 -2.43 34.56
N PHE A 211 -4.60 -1.70 34.56
CA PHE A 211 -4.80 -0.55 35.42
C PHE A 211 -5.93 -0.71 36.43
N ASP A 212 -6.81 -1.70 36.28
CA ASP A 212 -7.89 -1.92 37.23
C ASP A 212 -7.51 -2.97 38.29
N THR A 213 -6.86 -2.50 39.35
CA THR A 213 -6.40 -3.34 40.47
C THR A 213 -7.52 -3.81 41.39
N GLY A 214 -8.77 -3.36 41.16
CA GLY A 214 -9.93 -3.75 41.96
C GLY A 214 -10.59 -5.04 41.48
N ILE A 215 -10.19 -5.55 40.31
CA ILE A 215 -10.76 -6.73 39.69
C ILE A 215 -10.10 -8.00 40.20
N LYS A 216 -10.92 -9.01 40.51
CA LYS A 216 -10.47 -10.39 40.71
C LYS A 216 -11.20 -11.33 39.77
N ILE A 217 -10.50 -12.33 39.23
CA ILE A 217 -11.08 -13.43 38.45
C ILE A 217 -10.59 -14.73 39.07
N ASP A 218 -11.52 -15.58 39.49
CA ASP A 218 -11.29 -16.79 40.30
C ASP A 218 -10.43 -16.53 41.55
N GLY A 219 -10.69 -15.40 42.20
CA GLY A 219 -9.97 -14.96 43.40
C GLY A 219 -8.55 -14.42 43.15
N VAL A 220 -8.06 -14.44 41.91
CA VAL A 220 -6.75 -13.90 41.50
C VAL A 220 -6.90 -12.48 40.99
N GLU A 221 -5.93 -11.61 41.25
CA GLU A 221 -5.92 -10.23 40.72
C GLU A 221 -5.98 -10.24 39.18
N GLY A 222 -6.77 -9.34 38.60
CA GLY A 222 -7.14 -9.40 37.18
C GLY A 222 -5.96 -9.44 36.21
N TYR A 223 -4.91 -8.63 36.40
CA TYR A 223 -3.76 -8.66 35.50
C TYR A 223 -2.93 -9.94 35.66
N ASP A 224 -2.75 -10.41 36.90
CA ASP A 224 -2.05 -11.66 37.17
C ASP A 224 -2.79 -12.87 36.55
N TRP A 225 -4.13 -12.87 36.62
CA TRP A 225 -4.97 -13.83 35.90
C TRP A 225 -4.73 -13.75 34.38
N ALA A 226 -4.68 -12.54 33.81
CA ALA A 226 -4.46 -12.36 32.38
C ALA A 226 -3.09 -12.91 31.93
N GLN A 227 -2.03 -12.68 32.71
CA GLN A 227 -0.71 -13.24 32.42
C GLN A 227 -0.72 -14.77 32.50
N ALA A 228 -1.41 -15.35 33.49
CA ALA A 228 -1.56 -16.80 33.62
C ALA A 228 -2.30 -17.42 32.43
N ILE A 229 -3.39 -16.80 31.96
CA ILE A 229 -4.13 -17.27 30.78
C ILE A 229 -3.30 -17.15 29.51
N VAL A 230 -2.56 -16.07 29.30
CA VAL A 230 -1.68 -15.97 28.14
C VAL A 230 -0.58 -17.02 28.16
N ALA A 231 0.06 -17.24 29.31
CA ALA A 231 1.08 -18.29 29.44
C ALA A 231 0.48 -19.67 29.13
N LYS A 232 -0.75 -19.94 29.58
CA LYS A 232 -1.50 -21.16 29.24
C LYS A 232 -1.75 -21.26 27.73
N LEU A 233 -2.24 -20.20 27.10
CA LEU A 233 -2.51 -20.16 25.65
C LEU A 233 -1.24 -20.35 24.82
N GLN A 234 -0.12 -19.75 25.20
CA GLN A 234 1.15 -19.82 24.47
C GLN A 234 1.73 -21.23 24.36
N VAL A 235 1.46 -22.10 25.33
CA VAL A 235 1.95 -23.49 25.31
C VAL A 235 0.99 -24.45 24.60
N MET A 236 -0.22 -23.99 24.23
CA MET A 236 -1.17 -24.82 23.48
C MET A 236 -0.75 -24.93 22.00
N PRO A 237 -0.64 -26.14 21.44
CA PRO A 237 -0.12 -26.34 20.08
C PRO A 237 -1.04 -25.79 18.97
N ASN A 238 -2.31 -25.55 19.29
CA ASN A 238 -3.32 -25.00 18.39
C ASN A 238 -3.51 -23.48 18.53
N VAL A 239 -2.72 -22.80 19.36
CA VAL A 239 -2.88 -21.36 19.61
C VAL A 239 -1.63 -20.59 19.21
N GLN A 240 -1.83 -19.44 18.59
CA GLN A 240 -0.76 -18.47 18.33
C GLN A 240 -1.12 -17.14 18.99
N VAL A 241 -0.30 -16.71 19.93
CA VAL A 241 -0.45 -15.42 20.62
C VAL A 241 0.49 -14.39 20.00
N LEU A 242 -0.07 -13.28 19.53
CA LEU A 242 0.62 -12.17 18.85
C LEU A 242 0.43 -10.87 19.64
N THR A 243 1.31 -10.59 20.59
CA THR A 243 1.40 -9.26 21.24
C THR A 243 2.09 -8.25 20.34
N ARG A 244 2.04 -6.95 20.66
CA ARG A 244 2.58 -5.86 19.82
C ARG A 244 2.08 -5.93 18.38
N THR A 245 0.89 -6.48 18.18
CA THR A 245 0.31 -6.80 16.88
C THR A 245 -1.03 -6.13 16.75
N THR A 246 -1.08 -5.06 15.97
CA THR A 246 -2.32 -4.33 15.74
C THR A 246 -3.07 -4.94 14.56
N ALA A 247 -4.30 -5.40 14.79
CA ALA A 247 -5.25 -5.65 13.71
C ALA A 247 -5.67 -4.31 13.11
N PHE A 248 -5.04 -3.92 12.00
CA PHE A 248 -5.24 -2.61 11.41
C PHE A 248 -6.37 -2.58 10.37
N GLY A 249 -6.67 -3.71 9.74
CA GLY A 249 -7.65 -3.80 8.66
C GLY A 249 -8.48 -5.09 8.72
N TYR A 250 -9.80 -4.96 8.54
CA TYR A 250 -10.73 -6.08 8.35
C TYR A 250 -11.42 -5.96 6.98
N TYR A 251 -11.14 -6.92 6.09
CA TYR A 251 -11.59 -6.98 4.71
C TYR A 251 -12.51 -8.19 4.45
N ASN A 252 -12.96 -8.38 3.21
CA ASN A 252 -13.95 -9.39 2.83
C ASN A 252 -13.50 -10.84 3.15
N HIS A 253 -14.49 -11.68 3.45
CA HIS A 253 -14.34 -13.12 3.76
C HIS A 253 -13.37 -13.37 4.92
N ASN A 254 -13.50 -12.62 6.02
CA ASN A 254 -12.69 -12.75 7.23
C ASN A 254 -11.18 -12.65 6.96
N PHE A 255 -10.79 -11.71 6.10
CA PHE A 255 -9.40 -11.37 5.88
C PHE A 255 -8.96 -10.21 6.77
N PHE A 256 -7.87 -10.37 7.49
CA PHE A 256 -7.32 -9.36 8.38
C PHE A 256 -5.88 -9.03 8.00
N GLY A 257 -5.58 -7.73 7.99
CA GLY A 257 -4.22 -7.22 8.01
C GLY A 257 -3.80 -6.94 9.45
N LEU A 258 -2.74 -7.59 9.93
CA LEU A 258 -2.12 -7.30 11.23
C LEU A 258 -0.70 -6.79 11.05
N ALA A 259 -0.31 -5.81 11.85
CA ALA A 259 1.04 -5.26 11.87
C ALA A 259 1.71 -5.59 13.21
N GLU A 260 2.68 -6.49 13.20
CA GLU A 260 3.49 -6.87 14.36
C GLU A 260 4.76 -6.02 14.43
N ARG A 261 4.95 -5.31 15.55
CA ARG A 261 6.21 -4.60 15.84
C ARG A 261 7.20 -5.57 16.47
N VAL A 262 8.25 -5.91 15.72
CA VAL A 262 9.21 -6.95 16.11
C VAL A 262 10.42 -6.34 16.81
N THR A 263 10.97 -5.22 16.32
CA THR A 263 12.22 -4.68 16.89
C THR A 263 12.17 -3.22 17.32
N ASP A 264 11.09 -2.47 17.12
CA ASP A 264 11.01 -1.04 17.48
C ASP A 264 11.27 -0.76 18.98
N HIS A 265 11.01 -1.75 19.84
CA HIS A 265 11.23 -1.69 21.29
C HIS A 265 12.65 -2.12 21.73
N LEU A 266 13.51 -2.54 20.80
CA LEU A 266 14.86 -3.04 21.11
C LEU A 266 15.93 -1.97 20.88
N ALA A 267 16.88 -1.86 21.81
CA ALA A 267 18.03 -0.95 21.67
C ALA A 267 19.00 -1.38 20.55
N ARG A 268 19.16 -2.69 20.38
CA ARG A 268 20.08 -3.31 19.40
C ARG A 268 19.37 -4.48 18.72
N PRO A 269 18.61 -4.25 17.64
CA PRO A 269 17.95 -5.33 16.92
C PRO A 269 18.97 -6.33 16.34
N GLY A 270 18.63 -7.62 16.34
CA GLY A 270 19.41 -8.63 15.64
C GLY A 270 19.37 -8.41 14.12
N ARG A 271 20.47 -8.69 13.42
CA ARG A 271 20.61 -8.42 11.97
C ARG A 271 19.57 -9.12 11.10
N ASP A 272 19.13 -10.31 11.51
CA ASP A 272 18.19 -11.14 10.72
C ASP A 272 16.72 -10.87 11.07
N LEU A 273 16.44 -10.08 12.12
CA LEU A 273 15.08 -9.79 12.56
C LEU A 273 14.47 -8.65 11.74
N PRO A 274 13.30 -8.85 11.12
CA PRO A 274 12.62 -7.75 10.44
C PRO A 274 12.21 -6.69 11.47
N ARG A 275 12.13 -5.43 11.07
CA ARG A 275 11.64 -4.36 11.95
C ARG A 275 10.18 -4.56 12.35
N GLU A 276 9.36 -4.81 11.34
CA GLU A 276 7.93 -5.10 11.45
C GLU A 276 7.55 -6.29 10.56
N ARG A 277 6.46 -6.97 10.91
CA ARG A 277 5.92 -8.10 10.15
C ARG A 277 4.44 -7.88 9.82
N LEU A 278 4.11 -7.99 8.53
CA LEU A 278 2.74 -8.00 8.03
C LEU A 278 2.15 -9.41 8.11
N TRP A 279 1.08 -9.58 8.88
CA TRP A 279 0.28 -10.80 8.86
C TRP A 279 -0.95 -10.59 7.99
N GLN A 280 -1.15 -11.49 7.04
CA GLN A 280 -2.34 -11.60 6.20
C GLN A 280 -3.09 -12.85 6.64
N VAL A 281 -4.09 -12.65 7.50
CA VAL A 281 -4.79 -13.73 8.18
C VAL A 281 -6.16 -13.95 7.54
N ARG A 282 -6.43 -15.19 7.10
CA ARG A 282 -7.75 -15.65 6.69
C ARG A 282 -8.35 -16.51 7.81
N ALA A 283 -9.32 -15.96 8.53
CA ALA A 283 -10.00 -16.68 9.61
C ALA A 283 -11.30 -17.30 9.12
N LYS A 284 -11.69 -18.49 9.59
CA LYS A 284 -13.06 -18.99 9.33
C LYS A 284 -14.08 -18.19 10.12
N ARG A 285 -13.75 -17.82 11.35
CA ARG A 285 -14.56 -17.04 12.29
C ARG A 285 -13.69 -15.97 12.97
N ALA A 286 -14.28 -14.82 13.31
CA ALA A 286 -13.58 -13.77 14.03
C ALA A 286 -14.33 -13.31 15.28
N ILE A 287 -13.61 -13.01 16.35
CA ILE A 287 -14.14 -12.42 17.57
C ILE A 287 -13.44 -11.08 17.78
N LEU A 288 -14.22 -10.00 17.81
CA LEU A 288 -13.77 -8.63 18.06
C LEU A 288 -13.97 -8.35 19.56
N ALA A 289 -12.87 -8.25 20.29
CA ALA A 289 -12.83 -7.92 21.72
C ALA A 289 -12.04 -6.62 21.94
N THR A 290 -12.31 -5.61 21.09
CA THR A 290 -11.52 -4.38 20.92
C THR A 290 -11.77 -3.31 22.00
N GLY A 291 -12.58 -3.63 23.01
CA GLY A 291 -12.82 -2.76 24.16
C GLY A 291 -13.53 -1.44 23.85
N ALA A 292 -13.35 -0.46 24.72
CA ALA A 292 -13.89 0.89 24.57
C ALA A 292 -12.83 1.94 24.94
N ILE A 293 -12.94 3.12 24.35
CA ILE A 293 -12.01 4.25 24.55
C ILE A 293 -12.68 5.28 25.46
N GLU A 294 -11.99 5.75 26.50
CA GLU A 294 -12.54 6.78 27.40
C GLU A 294 -12.68 8.12 26.67
N ARG A 295 -13.79 8.82 26.92
CA ARG A 295 -14.11 10.13 26.37
C ARG A 295 -13.61 11.23 27.32
N HIS A 296 -13.12 12.34 26.75
CA HIS A 296 -12.75 13.52 27.53
C HIS A 296 -13.97 14.40 27.82
N MET A 297 -13.79 15.42 28.66
CA MET A 297 -14.80 16.47 28.87
C MET A 297 -14.53 17.67 27.95
N VAL A 298 -15.55 18.16 27.23
CA VAL A 298 -15.47 19.36 26.39
C VAL A 298 -15.85 20.60 27.22
N PHE A 299 -14.86 21.34 27.71
CA PHE A 299 -15.05 22.53 28.54
C PHE A 299 -13.96 23.60 28.25
N PRO A 300 -14.13 24.86 28.69
CA PRO A 300 -13.17 25.91 28.41
C PRO A 300 -11.75 25.61 28.90
N ASN A 301 -10.77 25.78 28.00
CA ASN A 301 -9.34 25.55 28.22
C ASN A 301 -9.02 24.12 28.71
N ASN A 302 -9.68 23.12 28.14
CA ASN A 302 -9.46 21.70 28.44
C ASN A 302 -8.19 21.08 27.83
N ASP A 303 -7.31 21.87 27.20
CA ASP A 303 -6.14 21.38 26.45
C ASP A 303 -4.79 21.54 27.15
N ARG A 304 -4.77 22.11 28.36
CA ARG A 304 -3.53 22.45 29.05
C ARG A 304 -2.74 21.19 29.47
N PRO A 305 -1.39 21.25 29.51
CA PRO A 305 -0.59 20.15 30.02
C PRO A 305 -0.94 19.81 31.47
N GLY A 306 -1.10 18.52 31.77
CA GLY A 306 -1.59 18.03 33.06
C GLY A 306 -3.09 17.76 33.11
N ILE A 307 -3.86 18.15 32.08
CA ILE A 307 -5.21 17.63 31.87
C ILE A 307 -5.09 16.31 31.11
N MET A 308 -5.70 15.24 31.60
CA MET A 308 -5.63 13.90 31.00
C MET A 308 -6.86 13.04 31.33
N LEU A 309 -7.05 11.97 30.57
CA LEU A 309 -8.08 10.97 30.82
C LEU A 309 -7.89 10.30 32.18
N ALA A 310 -8.98 10.04 32.89
CA ALA A 310 -8.93 9.41 34.21
C ALA A 310 -8.35 7.99 34.16
N SER A 311 -8.72 7.21 33.13
CA SER A 311 -8.15 5.89 32.84
C SER A 311 -6.65 5.94 32.56
N ALA A 312 -6.17 6.99 31.87
CA ALA A 312 -4.75 7.16 31.61
C ALA A 312 -3.97 7.43 32.91
N ALA A 313 -4.48 8.30 33.78
CA ALA A 313 -3.88 8.52 35.09
C ALA A 313 -3.85 7.27 35.96
N ARG A 314 -4.94 6.49 35.93
CA ARG A 314 -5.03 5.19 36.61
C ARG A 314 -4.02 4.19 36.03
N ALA A 315 -3.82 4.16 34.71
CA ALA A 315 -2.80 3.33 34.07
C ALA A 315 -1.37 3.73 34.42
N TYR A 316 -1.05 5.03 34.37
CA TYR A 316 0.25 5.55 34.80
C TYR A 316 0.55 5.18 36.25
N LEU A 317 -0.43 5.24 37.15
CA LEU A 317 -0.25 4.83 38.53
C LEU A 317 -0.10 3.31 38.67
N ASN A 318 -1.10 2.54 38.24
CA ASN A 318 -1.25 1.15 38.63
C ASN A 318 -0.36 0.20 37.83
N HIS A 319 -0.07 0.52 36.56
CA HIS A 319 0.84 -0.28 35.74
C HIS A 319 2.28 0.23 35.84
N TYR A 320 2.50 1.55 35.72
CA TYR A 320 3.85 2.12 35.66
C TYR A 320 4.38 2.65 37.02
N GLY A 321 3.54 2.80 38.04
CA GLY A 321 3.95 3.32 39.35
C GLY A 321 4.18 4.83 39.37
N VAL A 322 3.54 5.57 38.46
CA VAL A 322 3.80 7.00 38.22
C VAL A 322 2.61 7.85 38.65
N ALA A 323 2.84 8.80 39.55
CA ALA A 323 1.89 9.85 39.87
C ALA A 323 1.84 10.89 38.75
N VAL A 324 0.64 11.31 38.38
CA VAL A 324 0.44 12.34 37.32
C VAL A 324 0.43 13.77 37.84
N GLY A 325 0.45 13.94 39.17
CA GLY A 325 0.49 15.21 39.88
C GLY A 325 0.55 14.97 41.38
N ALA A 326 0.93 15.99 42.15
CA ALA A 326 0.94 15.93 43.60
C ALA A 326 -0.43 16.34 44.19
N LYS A 327 -1.17 17.21 43.49
CA LYS A 327 -2.50 17.69 43.89
C LYS A 327 -3.44 17.72 42.70
N ILE A 328 -4.29 16.71 42.59
CA ILE A 328 -5.15 16.51 41.43
C ILE A 328 -6.57 17.03 41.65
N GLY A 329 -7.23 17.47 40.58
CA GLY A 329 -8.68 17.58 40.49
C GLY A 329 -9.25 16.49 39.60
N VAL A 330 -10.54 16.20 39.73
CA VAL A 330 -11.27 15.30 38.82
C VAL A 330 -12.49 16.03 38.30
N TYR A 331 -12.75 15.96 37.00
CA TYR A 331 -13.98 16.43 36.37
C TYR A 331 -14.62 15.31 35.56
N THR A 332 -15.80 14.87 35.98
CA THR A 332 -16.40 13.65 35.43
C THR A 332 -17.89 13.77 35.18
N ALA A 333 -18.37 12.98 34.23
CA ALA A 333 -19.78 12.63 34.06
C ALA A 333 -20.02 11.12 34.27
N HIS A 334 -19.03 10.37 34.76
CA HIS A 334 -19.05 8.91 34.84
C HIS A 334 -18.33 8.38 36.09
N ASP A 335 -18.79 7.24 36.62
CA ASP A 335 -18.29 6.70 37.89
C ASP A 335 -16.84 6.20 37.82
N SER A 336 -16.36 5.74 36.65
CA SER A 336 -14.98 5.22 36.50
C SER A 336 -13.88 6.22 36.91
N ALA A 337 -14.14 7.53 36.85
CA ALA A 337 -13.17 8.54 37.26
C ALA A 337 -12.96 8.60 38.79
N TYR A 338 -13.95 8.15 39.57
CA TYR A 338 -13.83 8.08 41.03
C TYR A 338 -12.75 7.08 41.44
N GLU A 339 -12.69 5.93 40.79
CA GLU A 339 -11.67 4.92 41.08
C GLU A 339 -10.26 5.41 40.80
N ALA A 340 -10.05 6.18 39.73
CA ALA A 340 -8.77 6.85 39.49
C ALA A 340 -8.40 7.78 40.65
N ALA A 341 -9.37 8.54 41.17
CA ALA A 341 -9.18 9.39 42.35
C ALA A 341 -8.86 8.57 43.61
N PHE A 342 -9.54 7.44 43.81
CA PHE A 342 -9.34 6.56 44.96
C PHE A 342 -7.96 5.92 44.95
N ASP A 343 -7.53 5.40 43.81
CA ASP A 343 -6.22 4.76 43.68
C ASP A 343 -5.11 5.78 43.90
N LEU A 344 -5.22 6.98 43.32
CA LEU A 344 -4.27 8.07 43.54
C LEU A 344 -4.25 8.52 45.01
N LYS A 345 -5.42 8.67 45.64
CA LYS A 345 -5.52 9.01 47.08
C LYS A 345 -4.85 7.96 47.96
N ARG A 346 -5.11 6.67 47.71
CA ARG A 346 -4.50 5.54 48.43
C ARG A 346 -2.99 5.43 48.18
N ALA A 347 -2.51 5.91 47.03
CA ALA A 347 -1.09 6.02 46.73
C ALA A 347 -0.42 7.28 47.33
N GLY A 348 -1.15 8.09 48.09
CA GLY A 348 -0.62 9.28 48.78
C GLY A 348 -0.72 10.59 48.00
N VAL A 349 -1.39 10.60 46.85
CA VAL A 349 -1.64 11.83 46.07
C VAL A 349 -2.78 12.63 46.70
N SER A 350 -2.65 13.95 46.76
CA SER A 350 -3.72 14.81 47.26
C SER A 350 -4.83 14.95 46.20
N VAL A 351 -6.06 14.56 46.53
CA VAL A 351 -7.24 14.85 45.70
C VAL A 351 -7.91 16.12 46.21
N ALA A 352 -7.91 17.18 45.41
CA ALA A 352 -8.43 18.48 45.78
C ALA A 352 -9.97 18.50 45.83
N ALA A 353 -10.62 17.97 44.78
CA ALA A 353 -12.06 17.75 44.71
C ALA A 353 -12.39 16.84 43.51
N ILE A 354 -13.49 16.10 43.62
CA ILE A 354 -14.18 15.48 42.48
C ILE A 354 -15.35 16.38 42.11
N VAL A 355 -15.34 16.86 40.86
CA VAL A 355 -16.40 17.67 40.27
C VAL A 355 -17.21 16.75 39.36
N ASP A 356 -18.44 16.47 39.73
CA ASP A 356 -19.32 15.60 38.95
C ASP A 356 -20.45 16.41 38.32
N SER A 357 -20.54 16.37 37.00
CA SER A 357 -21.57 17.09 36.25
C SER A 357 -22.96 16.53 36.50
N ARG A 358 -23.06 15.31 37.03
CA ARG A 358 -24.35 14.67 37.35
C ARG A 358 -24.84 15.11 38.71
N ALA A 359 -26.15 15.29 38.81
CA ALA A 359 -26.82 15.54 40.08
C ALA A 359 -26.87 14.30 41.00
N ARG A 360 -26.83 13.09 40.41
CA ARG A 360 -26.93 11.82 41.14
C ARG A 360 -25.90 10.80 40.63
N PRO A 361 -24.64 10.88 41.07
CA PRO A 361 -23.64 9.83 40.85
C PRO A 361 -23.98 8.55 41.62
N GLY A 362 -23.29 7.44 41.33
CA GLY A 362 -23.52 6.17 42.02
C GLY A 362 -23.29 6.25 43.53
N GLU A 363 -24.19 5.67 44.33
CA GLU A 363 -24.12 5.75 45.80
C GLU A 363 -22.84 5.09 46.37
N ALA A 364 -22.41 3.99 45.76
CA ALA A 364 -21.20 3.26 46.19
C ALA A 364 -19.92 4.09 46.05
N VAL A 365 -19.76 4.81 44.93
CA VAL A 365 -18.60 5.68 44.73
C VAL A 365 -18.66 6.93 45.62
N LEU A 366 -19.85 7.46 45.91
CA LEU A 366 -20.01 8.57 46.88
C LEU A 366 -19.64 8.14 48.30
N ALA A 367 -20.08 6.95 48.72
CA ALA A 367 -19.74 6.38 50.02
C ALA A 367 -18.23 6.18 50.17
N GLU A 368 -17.56 5.65 49.14
CA GLU A 368 -16.10 5.47 49.16
C GLU A 368 -15.34 6.80 49.15
N ALA A 369 -15.79 7.78 48.36
CA ALA A 369 -15.19 9.12 48.37
C ALA A 369 -15.26 9.76 49.76
N LYS A 370 -16.42 9.63 50.44
CA LYS A 370 -16.59 10.09 51.82
C LYS A 370 -15.66 9.37 52.78
N ARG A 371 -15.51 8.03 52.66
CA ARG A 371 -14.60 7.23 53.48
C ARG A 371 -13.14 7.65 53.33
N LEU A 372 -12.73 8.01 52.12
CA LEU A 372 -11.39 8.51 51.81
C LEU A 372 -11.19 10.01 52.11
N GLY A 373 -12.22 10.70 52.61
CA GLY A 373 -12.17 12.14 52.91
C GLY A 373 -11.97 13.01 51.67
N ILE A 374 -12.55 12.62 50.53
CA ILE A 374 -12.49 13.36 49.27
C ILE A 374 -13.72 14.26 49.16
N GLU A 375 -13.50 15.56 48.91
CA GLU A 375 -14.58 16.49 48.61
C GLU A 375 -15.23 16.14 47.26
N VAL A 376 -16.55 15.94 47.24
CA VAL A 376 -17.33 15.68 46.03
C VAL A 376 -18.33 16.81 45.81
N MET A 377 -18.32 17.40 44.63
CA MET A 377 -19.21 18.46 44.19
C MET A 377 -20.11 17.92 43.07
N THR A 378 -21.29 17.41 43.43
CA THR A 378 -22.29 16.90 42.48
C THR A 378 -23.12 18.04 41.90
N ASP A 379 -23.55 17.94 40.65
CA ASP A 379 -24.23 19.02 39.91
C ASP A 379 -23.32 20.24 39.70
N TYR A 380 -22.01 20.01 39.50
CA TYR A 380 -21.01 21.04 39.23
C TYR A 380 -20.24 20.76 37.94
N ALA A 381 -19.73 21.83 37.35
CA ALA A 381 -18.86 21.77 36.18
C ALA A 381 -17.55 22.53 36.40
N VAL A 382 -16.48 22.05 35.76
CA VAL A 382 -15.28 22.85 35.54
C VAL A 382 -15.55 23.79 34.35
N VAL A 383 -15.63 25.09 34.65
CA VAL A 383 -15.98 26.13 33.66
C VAL A 383 -14.77 26.89 33.12
N ASP A 384 -13.59 26.72 33.71
CA ASP A 384 -12.32 27.22 33.18
C ASP A 384 -11.11 26.56 33.87
N THR A 385 -9.94 26.65 33.26
CA THR A 385 -8.65 26.27 33.86
C THR A 385 -7.61 27.36 33.66
N ALA A 386 -6.69 27.49 34.62
CA ALA A 386 -5.55 28.41 34.51
C ALA A 386 -4.20 27.67 34.51
N GLY A 387 -3.15 28.36 34.07
CA GLY A 387 -1.79 27.84 33.99
C GLY A 387 -1.24 27.88 32.55
N LYS A 388 0.03 28.26 32.38
CA LYS A 388 0.62 28.44 31.04
C LYS A 388 1.19 27.12 30.49
N LEU A 389 2.26 26.63 31.10
CA LEU A 389 2.97 25.41 30.64
C LEU A 389 2.50 24.14 31.35
N ARG A 390 1.65 24.28 32.36
CA ARG A 390 0.97 23.22 33.11
C ARG A 390 -0.26 23.82 33.77
N VAL A 391 -1.31 23.03 33.95
CA VAL A 391 -2.48 23.44 34.74
C VAL A 391 -2.06 23.80 36.17
N SER A 392 -2.61 24.89 36.71
CA SER A 392 -2.35 25.37 38.07
C SER A 392 -3.61 25.53 38.92
N SER A 393 -4.78 25.55 38.28
CA SER A 393 -6.07 25.57 38.96
C SER A 393 -7.21 25.23 38.00
N MET A 394 -8.31 24.72 38.58
CA MET A 394 -9.62 24.62 37.95
C MET A 394 -10.58 25.62 38.58
N THR A 395 -11.49 26.16 37.79
CA THR A 395 -12.60 27.00 38.26
C THR A 395 -13.88 26.20 38.11
N VAL A 396 -14.61 26.04 39.21
CA VAL A 396 -15.85 25.25 39.27
C VAL A 396 -17.05 26.14 39.53
N ALA A 397 -18.20 25.77 38.97
CA ALA A 397 -19.48 26.40 39.24
C ALA A 397 -20.56 25.32 39.33
N ARG A 398 -21.61 25.56 40.12
CA ARG A 398 -22.79 24.70 40.09
C ARG A 398 -23.45 24.85 38.72
N ASN A 399 -23.96 23.79 38.13
CA ASN A 399 -24.62 23.86 36.83
C ASN A 399 -25.74 24.93 36.84
N GLY A 400 -25.77 25.79 35.82
CA GLY A 400 -26.71 26.92 35.74
C GLY A 400 -26.42 28.09 36.70
N SER A 401 -25.37 28.03 37.52
CA SER A 401 -24.98 29.11 38.44
C SER A 401 -23.82 29.95 37.91
N SER A 402 -23.85 31.25 38.19
CA SER A 402 -22.73 32.17 37.91
C SER A 402 -21.68 32.21 39.03
N ALA A 403 -21.95 31.60 40.19
CA ALA A 403 -21.03 31.58 41.33
C ALA A 403 -19.85 30.63 41.08
N LYS A 404 -18.62 31.17 41.13
CA LYS A 404 -17.40 30.45 40.78
C LYS A 404 -16.50 30.24 42.01
N ARG A 405 -15.94 29.04 42.15
CA ARG A 405 -14.88 28.71 43.11
C ARG A 405 -13.63 28.27 42.35
N LYS A 406 -12.48 28.84 42.71
CA LYS A 406 -11.18 28.48 42.13
C LYS A 406 -10.45 27.51 43.06
N ILE A 407 -9.97 26.39 42.53
CA ILE A 407 -9.31 25.31 43.27
C ILE A 407 -7.92 25.08 42.67
N ALA A 408 -6.87 25.19 43.49
CA ALA A 408 -5.49 24.95 43.06
C ALA A 408 -5.21 23.45 42.87
N ILE A 409 -4.68 23.10 41.71
CA ILE A 409 -4.36 21.73 41.27
C ILE A 409 -3.14 21.75 40.34
N ASP A 410 -2.44 20.63 40.18
CA ASP A 410 -1.33 20.47 39.22
C ASP A 410 -1.57 19.37 38.15
N ALA A 411 -2.69 18.65 38.26
CA ALA A 411 -3.26 17.81 37.21
C ALA A 411 -4.79 17.79 37.33
N LEU A 412 -5.48 17.60 36.20
CA LEU A 412 -6.94 17.46 36.13
C LEU A 412 -7.29 16.19 35.36
N LEU A 413 -7.94 15.26 36.03
CA LEU A 413 -8.44 14.03 35.41
C LEU A 413 -9.82 14.29 34.84
N VAL A 414 -10.06 13.84 33.60
CA VAL A 414 -11.34 14.04 32.93
C VAL A 414 -11.94 12.72 32.45
N SER A 415 -13.27 12.58 32.56
CA SER A 415 -13.98 11.42 32.02
C SER A 415 -15.43 11.77 31.66
N ALA A 416 -15.81 11.54 30.41
CA ALA A 416 -17.19 11.65 29.95
C ALA A 416 -17.83 10.28 29.68
N GLY A 417 -17.26 9.20 30.22
CA GLY A 417 -17.66 7.81 29.93
C GLY A 417 -16.88 7.23 28.76
N TRP A 418 -17.43 6.18 28.11
CA TRP A 418 -16.67 5.32 27.20
C TRP A 418 -17.31 5.19 25.81
N THR A 419 -16.50 5.12 24.76
CA THR A 419 -16.92 4.88 23.37
C THR A 419 -16.50 3.47 22.94
N PRO A 420 -17.45 2.56 22.68
CA PRO A 420 -17.18 1.24 22.13
C PRO A 420 -16.30 1.30 20.87
N SER A 421 -15.23 0.50 20.81
CA SER A 421 -14.29 0.49 19.68
C SER A 421 -14.84 -0.37 18.53
N VAL A 422 -15.75 0.20 17.75
CA VAL A 422 -16.46 -0.48 16.65
C VAL A 422 -15.76 -0.38 15.28
N HIS A 423 -14.49 0.04 15.26
CA HIS A 423 -13.72 0.33 14.05
C HIS A 423 -13.66 -0.87 13.10
N LEU A 424 -13.20 -2.03 13.59
CA LEU A 424 -13.07 -3.24 12.78
C LEU A 424 -14.45 -3.81 12.37
N PHE A 425 -15.43 -3.76 13.27
CA PHE A 425 -16.81 -4.14 12.93
C PHE A 425 -17.35 -3.30 11.78
N SER A 426 -17.10 -1.98 11.79
CA SER A 426 -17.53 -1.08 10.73
C SER A 426 -16.76 -1.28 9.42
N GLN A 427 -15.45 -1.59 9.48
CA GLN A 427 -14.64 -1.97 8.31
C GLN A 427 -15.15 -3.25 7.65
N SER A 428 -15.70 -4.20 8.44
CA SER A 428 -16.35 -5.41 7.95
C SER A 428 -17.65 -5.16 7.16
N ARG A 429 -18.08 -3.90 7.03
CA ARG A 429 -19.38 -3.43 6.52
C ARG A 429 -20.57 -3.63 7.47
N GLY A 430 -20.30 -4.08 8.70
CA GLY A 430 -21.30 -4.14 9.77
C GLY A 430 -22.02 -2.80 9.98
N LYS A 431 -23.31 -2.86 10.30
CA LYS A 431 -24.15 -1.67 10.55
C LYS A 431 -24.29 -1.44 12.04
N LEU A 432 -24.04 -0.21 12.46
CA LEU A 432 -24.12 0.17 13.86
C LEU A 432 -25.56 0.47 14.27
N LYS A 433 -25.90 0.14 15.51
CA LYS A 433 -27.13 0.54 16.19
C LYS A 433 -26.79 1.61 17.23
N PHE A 434 -27.64 2.62 17.37
CA PHE A 434 -27.49 3.59 18.45
C PHE A 434 -28.25 3.12 19.70
N ASP A 435 -27.57 3.16 20.83
CA ASP A 435 -28.12 2.96 22.17
C ASP A 435 -28.47 4.33 22.75
N THR A 436 -29.77 4.65 22.77
CA THR A 436 -30.29 5.96 23.22
C THR A 436 -30.13 6.14 24.73
N GLU A 437 -30.17 5.07 25.52
CA GLU A 437 -30.06 5.17 26.98
C GLU A 437 -28.63 5.55 27.37
N LYS A 438 -27.65 4.88 26.77
CA LYS A 438 -26.22 5.09 27.08
C LYS A 438 -25.50 6.03 26.11
N GLN A 439 -26.22 6.58 25.13
CA GLN A 439 -25.75 7.56 24.15
C GLN A 439 -24.47 7.10 23.41
N ARG A 440 -24.51 5.89 22.84
CA ARG A 440 -23.35 5.27 22.16
C ARG A 440 -23.75 4.43 20.96
N PHE A 441 -22.84 4.25 20.01
CA PHE A 441 -23.02 3.32 18.90
C PHE A 441 -22.44 1.94 19.24
N LEU A 442 -23.21 0.91 18.94
CA LEU A 442 -22.90 -0.49 19.17
C LEU A 442 -22.96 -1.28 17.86
N PRO A 443 -22.30 -2.45 17.78
CA PRO A 443 -22.54 -3.42 16.73
C PRO A 443 -24.03 -3.75 16.60
N GLY A 444 -24.54 -3.74 15.36
CA GLY A 444 -25.92 -4.06 15.05
C GLY A 444 -25.99 -5.23 14.07
N THR A 445 -26.14 -4.93 12.79
CA THR A 445 -26.23 -5.96 11.74
C THR A 445 -24.85 -6.41 11.29
N TYR A 446 -24.56 -7.69 11.46
CA TYR A 446 -23.33 -8.33 11.01
C TYR A 446 -23.42 -8.65 9.51
N VAL A 447 -22.31 -8.44 8.79
CA VAL A 447 -22.18 -8.75 7.35
C VAL A 447 -21.18 -9.89 7.11
N GLN A 448 -20.22 -10.06 8.02
CA GLN A 448 -19.24 -11.14 7.98
C GLN A 448 -19.43 -12.07 9.18
N ASP A 449 -18.85 -13.27 9.09
CA ASP A 449 -18.90 -14.29 10.13
C ASP A 449 -18.00 -13.91 11.33
N CYS A 450 -18.42 -12.89 12.07
CA CYS A 450 -17.76 -12.41 13.26
C CYS A 450 -18.74 -12.13 14.40
N LEU A 451 -18.22 -11.99 15.62
CA LEU A 451 -18.95 -11.55 16.81
C LEU A 451 -18.15 -10.49 17.53
N SER A 452 -18.82 -9.45 18.02
CA SER A 452 -18.22 -8.49 18.96
C SER A 452 -18.59 -8.89 20.38
N VAL A 453 -17.63 -8.82 21.31
CA VAL A 453 -17.84 -9.21 22.72
C VAL A 453 -17.23 -8.18 23.69
N GLY A 454 -17.76 -8.13 24.92
CA GLY A 454 -17.33 -7.20 25.95
C GLY A 454 -17.68 -5.74 25.64
N ALA A 455 -16.83 -4.81 26.07
CA ALA A 455 -17.15 -3.38 26.00
C ALA A 455 -17.37 -2.84 24.57
N CYS A 456 -16.77 -3.45 23.54
CA CYS A 456 -17.05 -3.04 22.16
C CYS A 456 -18.45 -3.48 21.68
N ASN A 457 -19.04 -4.52 22.29
CA ASN A 457 -20.42 -4.94 22.05
C ASN A 457 -21.44 -4.14 22.89
N GLY A 458 -20.98 -3.46 23.94
CA GLY A 458 -21.82 -2.73 24.89
C GLY A 458 -22.14 -3.51 26.16
N THR A 459 -21.42 -4.60 26.43
CA THR A 459 -21.52 -5.37 27.68
C THR A 459 -20.66 -4.69 28.76
N ASP A 460 -21.31 -4.00 29.71
CA ASP A 460 -20.61 -3.16 30.70
C ASP A 460 -20.15 -3.91 31.95
N GLY A 461 -20.89 -4.93 32.40
CA GLY A 461 -20.53 -5.72 33.58
C GLY A 461 -19.45 -6.75 33.26
N LEU A 462 -18.41 -6.85 34.09
CA LEU A 462 -17.28 -7.74 33.86
C LEU A 462 -17.67 -9.23 33.80
N GLN A 463 -18.47 -9.71 34.77
CA GLN A 463 -18.94 -11.10 34.78
C GLN A 463 -19.72 -11.44 33.51
N ALA A 464 -20.68 -10.58 33.13
CA ALA A 464 -21.47 -10.75 31.93
C ALA A 464 -20.60 -10.73 30.65
N ALA A 465 -19.58 -9.87 30.60
CA ALA A 465 -18.64 -9.81 29.48
C ALA A 465 -17.81 -11.09 29.34
N ILE A 466 -17.39 -11.69 30.46
CA ILE A 466 -16.66 -12.96 30.47
C ILE A 466 -17.57 -14.11 30.01
N GLU A 467 -18.78 -14.20 30.54
CA GLU A 467 -19.76 -15.23 30.14
C GLU A 467 -20.12 -15.14 28.66
N GLU A 468 -20.38 -13.93 28.16
CA GLU A 468 -20.59 -13.64 26.74
C GLU A 468 -19.40 -14.11 25.90
N SER A 469 -18.19 -13.83 26.36
CA SER A 469 -16.96 -14.14 25.62
C SER A 469 -16.65 -15.64 25.59
N LEU A 470 -16.85 -16.35 26.70
CA LEU A 470 -16.71 -17.80 26.76
C LEU A 470 -17.70 -18.47 25.79
N ALA A 471 -18.97 -18.05 25.83
CA ALA A 471 -20.00 -18.57 24.94
C ALA A 471 -19.69 -18.27 23.46
N ALA A 472 -19.21 -17.06 23.14
CA ALA A 472 -18.82 -16.68 21.78
C ALA A 472 -17.60 -17.49 21.28
N GLY A 473 -16.60 -17.70 22.13
CA GLY A 473 -15.41 -18.50 21.82
C GLY A 473 -15.79 -19.93 21.43
N GLU A 474 -16.61 -20.58 22.25
CA GLU A 474 -17.11 -21.93 22.00
C GLU A 474 -18.00 -21.99 20.75
N LEU A 475 -18.95 -21.07 20.61
CA LEU A 475 -19.87 -21.00 19.46
C LEU A 475 -19.10 -20.86 18.14
N MET A 476 -18.16 -19.91 18.09
CA MET A 476 -17.38 -19.65 16.88
C MET A 476 -16.48 -20.82 16.55
N ALA A 477 -15.84 -21.42 17.54
CA ALA A 477 -15.02 -22.60 17.31
C ALA A 477 -15.83 -23.80 16.78
N ARG A 478 -16.98 -24.11 17.40
CA ARG A 478 -17.88 -25.19 16.93
C ARG A 478 -18.38 -24.94 15.50
N ALA A 479 -18.67 -23.69 15.15
CA ALA A 479 -19.08 -23.31 13.79
C ALA A 479 -17.99 -23.54 12.71
N THR A 480 -16.76 -23.86 13.10
CA THR A 480 -15.67 -24.25 12.18
C THR A 480 -15.49 -25.76 12.01
N GLY A 481 -16.27 -26.56 12.76
CA GLY A 481 -16.16 -28.02 12.82
C GLY A 481 -15.33 -28.54 14.00
N ALA A 482 -14.92 -27.68 14.94
CA ALA A 482 -14.22 -28.12 16.15
C ALA A 482 -15.19 -28.92 17.05
N THR A 483 -14.79 -30.13 17.45
CA THR A 483 -15.67 -31.12 18.10
C THR A 483 -15.18 -31.58 19.46
N ASN A 484 -13.96 -31.20 19.91
CA ASN A 484 -13.50 -31.66 21.22
C ASN A 484 -14.43 -31.13 22.32
N GLY A 485 -14.96 -32.06 23.10
CA GLY A 485 -15.76 -31.77 24.29
C GLY A 485 -14.83 -31.56 25.48
N GLY A 486 -14.38 -30.33 25.68
CA GLY A 486 -13.80 -29.92 26.97
C GLY A 486 -14.91 -29.67 28.00
N GLU A 487 -14.55 -29.67 29.28
CA GLU A 487 -15.45 -29.20 30.33
C GLU A 487 -15.83 -27.74 30.06
N LYS A 488 -17.09 -27.39 30.34
CA LYS A 488 -17.57 -26.01 30.19
C LYS A 488 -16.78 -25.12 31.14
N ILE A 489 -15.97 -24.23 30.58
CA ILE A 489 -15.18 -23.27 31.34
C ILE A 489 -16.14 -22.31 32.05
N GLN A 490 -15.93 -22.10 33.34
CA GLN A 490 -16.61 -21.11 34.15
C GLN A 490 -15.55 -20.27 34.84
N LEU A 491 -15.74 -18.96 34.82
CA LEU A 491 -14.86 -17.98 35.46
C LEU A 491 -15.74 -17.06 36.30
N HIS A 492 -15.31 -16.78 37.53
CA HIS A 492 -16.02 -15.87 38.43
C HIS A 492 -15.23 -14.58 38.60
N ALA A 493 -15.81 -13.47 38.19
CA ALA A 493 -15.23 -12.15 38.27
C ALA A 493 -15.92 -11.28 39.31
N GLU A 494 -15.10 -10.58 40.08
CA GLU A 494 -15.49 -9.58 41.06
C GLU A 494 -14.97 -8.22 40.61
N GLN A 495 -15.82 -7.20 40.65
CA GLN A 495 -15.46 -5.81 40.39
C GLN A 495 -15.87 -4.96 41.60
N ALA A 496 -15.06 -3.94 41.91
CA ALA A 496 -15.27 -3.12 43.10
C ALA A 496 -16.50 -2.21 43.00
N PHE A 497 -16.80 -1.70 41.80
CA PHE A 497 -17.90 -0.78 41.55
C PHE A 497 -18.57 -1.10 40.21
N GLU A 498 -19.89 -0.92 40.16
CA GLU A 498 -20.60 -0.81 38.89
C GLU A 498 -20.56 0.63 38.39
N TRP A 499 -20.28 0.83 37.10
CA TRP A 499 -20.18 2.17 36.54
C TRP A 499 -21.47 2.63 35.90
N THR A 500 -21.85 3.87 36.19
CA THR A 500 -22.98 4.53 35.56
C THR A 500 -22.62 5.92 35.01
N GLY A 501 -23.51 6.48 34.22
CA GLY A 501 -23.41 7.83 33.66
C GLY A 501 -22.74 7.89 32.29
N GLY A 502 -22.16 9.04 32.00
CA GLY A 502 -21.53 9.38 30.72
C GLY A 502 -22.22 10.56 30.05
N MET A 503 -21.49 11.26 29.18
CA MET A 503 -22.03 12.33 28.35
C MET A 503 -21.29 12.43 27.01
N ILE A 504 -21.94 12.93 25.99
CA ILE A 504 -21.29 13.36 24.74
C ILE A 504 -21.66 14.81 24.45
N GLY A 505 -20.87 15.45 23.60
CA GLY A 505 -21.06 16.86 23.24
C GLY A 505 -20.32 17.81 24.19
N ALA A 506 -20.83 19.04 24.30
CA ALA A 506 -20.23 20.10 25.11
C ALA A 506 -20.75 20.09 26.54
N ALA A 507 -19.87 20.29 27.52
CA ALA A 507 -20.26 20.45 28.92
C ALA A 507 -20.62 21.90 29.25
N GLU A 508 -21.09 22.13 30.48
CA GLU A 508 -21.45 23.46 30.97
C GLU A 508 -20.28 24.45 30.82
N GLY A 509 -20.58 25.67 30.39
CA GLY A 509 -19.58 26.69 30.04
C GLY A 509 -19.00 26.56 28.62
N ALA A 510 -19.37 25.53 27.85
CA ALA A 510 -19.00 25.33 26.43
C ALA A 510 -20.23 25.26 25.49
N GLY A 511 -21.37 25.83 25.90
CA GLY A 511 -22.62 25.89 25.13
C GLY A 511 -22.57 26.75 23.85
N PRO A 512 -23.71 26.95 23.17
CA PRO A 512 -23.79 27.65 21.89
C PRO A 512 -23.45 29.16 21.98
N ASP A 513 -23.69 29.79 23.13
CA ASP A 513 -23.54 31.24 23.32
C ASP A 513 -22.14 31.67 23.81
N THR A 514 -21.17 30.75 23.78
CA THR A 514 -19.79 31.03 24.22
C THR A 514 -18.78 30.89 23.10
N ASN A 515 -17.78 31.77 23.12
CA ASN A 515 -16.62 31.73 22.24
C ASN A 515 -15.38 31.10 22.88
N ALA A 516 -15.57 30.46 24.05
CA ALA A 516 -14.52 29.78 24.78
C ALA A 516 -13.81 28.72 23.93
N LYS A 517 -12.51 28.53 24.20
CA LYS A 517 -11.70 27.48 23.59
C LYS A 517 -11.97 26.15 24.31
N ALA A 518 -13.06 25.49 23.95
CA ALA A 518 -13.40 24.15 24.41
C ALA A 518 -13.09 23.15 23.30
N PHE A 519 -11.94 22.47 23.41
CA PHE A 519 -11.42 21.60 22.36
C PHE A 519 -12.21 20.29 22.29
N VAL A 520 -12.49 19.89 21.06
CA VAL A 520 -13.13 18.62 20.68
C VAL A 520 -12.08 17.73 20.02
N ASP A 521 -11.36 18.26 19.03
CA ASP A 521 -10.20 17.63 18.41
C ASP A 521 -8.92 18.36 18.84
N PHE A 522 -8.11 17.65 19.62
CA PHE A 522 -6.90 18.20 20.18
C PHE A 522 -5.82 18.40 19.11
N GLN A 523 -5.59 17.42 18.23
CA GLN A 523 -4.45 17.43 17.32
C GLN A 523 -4.64 18.49 16.21
N HIS A 524 -5.86 18.71 15.74
CA HIS A 524 -6.19 19.74 14.74
C HIS A 524 -6.73 21.06 15.31
N ASP A 525 -6.70 21.24 16.63
CA ASP A 525 -7.15 22.47 17.30
C ASP A 525 -8.64 22.82 17.05
N VAL A 526 -9.51 21.83 16.87
CA VAL A 526 -10.95 22.06 16.63
C VAL A 526 -11.68 22.24 17.95
N CYS A 527 -12.40 23.35 18.10
CA CYS A 527 -13.24 23.63 19.26
C CYS A 527 -14.73 23.37 18.99
N ALA A 528 -15.53 23.28 20.05
CA ALA A 528 -16.99 23.16 19.94
C ALA A 528 -17.60 24.28 19.07
N LYS A 529 -17.14 25.52 19.22
CA LYS A 529 -17.57 26.66 18.42
C LYS A 529 -17.30 26.53 16.92
N ASP A 530 -16.27 25.79 16.52
CA ASP A 530 -15.90 25.58 15.12
C ASP A 530 -16.91 24.65 14.43
N ILE A 531 -17.37 23.63 15.15
CA ILE A 531 -18.43 22.72 14.70
C ILE A 531 -19.75 23.49 14.56
N ARG A 532 -20.09 24.31 15.55
CA ARG A 532 -21.29 25.17 15.48
C ARG A 532 -21.20 26.18 14.34
N LEU A 533 -20.03 26.75 14.10
CA LEU A 533 -19.79 27.65 12.96
C LEU A 533 -20.00 26.92 11.62
N ALA A 534 -19.48 25.70 11.47
CA ALA A 534 -19.68 24.92 10.25
C ALA A 534 -21.17 24.72 9.94
N VAL A 535 -21.98 24.38 10.95
CA VAL A 535 -23.44 24.25 10.79
C VAL A 535 -24.08 25.58 10.41
N ARG A 536 -23.70 26.70 11.07
CA ARG A 536 -24.20 28.04 10.70
C ARG A 536 -23.82 28.48 9.29
N GLU A 537 -22.68 28.02 8.78
CA GLU A 537 -22.24 28.26 7.39
C GLU A 537 -22.93 27.32 6.37
N GLY A 538 -23.95 26.56 6.79
CA GLY A 538 -24.81 25.76 5.91
C GLY A 538 -24.41 24.28 5.78
N MET A 539 -23.52 23.78 6.65
CA MET A 539 -23.10 22.38 6.60
C MET A 539 -24.03 21.48 7.42
N HIS A 540 -24.75 20.60 6.73
CA HIS A 540 -25.70 19.68 7.38
C HIS A 540 -25.18 18.25 7.52
N SER A 541 -24.36 17.78 6.57
CA SER A 541 -23.78 16.44 6.62
C SER A 541 -22.59 16.40 7.56
N ILE A 542 -22.49 15.37 8.41
CA ILE A 542 -21.31 15.16 9.26
C ILE A 542 -20.01 15.09 8.45
N GLU A 543 -20.09 14.61 7.21
CA GLU A 543 -18.95 14.52 6.30
C GLU A 543 -18.49 15.90 5.79
N HIS A 544 -19.41 16.87 5.64
CA HIS A 544 -19.07 18.27 5.35
C HIS A 544 -18.46 18.96 6.57
N ILE A 545 -19.09 18.79 7.75
CA ILE A 545 -18.59 19.34 9.01
C ILE A 545 -17.17 18.83 9.29
N LYS A 546 -16.93 17.52 9.13
CA LYS A 546 -15.60 16.90 9.21
C LYS A 546 -14.61 17.57 8.26
N ARG A 547 -14.92 17.68 6.97
CA ARG A 547 -13.99 18.25 5.96
C ARG A 547 -13.69 19.72 6.21
N PHE A 548 -14.68 20.49 6.63
CA PHE A 548 -14.53 21.93 6.84
C PHE A 548 -13.79 22.28 8.12
N THR A 549 -14.07 21.55 9.20
CA THR A 549 -13.43 21.77 10.50
C THR A 549 -12.13 21.00 10.67
N THR A 550 -11.92 19.93 9.88
CA THR A 550 -10.87 18.91 10.02
C THR A 550 -11.00 18.00 11.26
N ASN A 551 -12.16 18.03 11.94
CA ASN A 551 -12.46 17.18 13.09
C ASN A 551 -12.36 15.69 12.72
N GLY A 552 -11.55 14.93 13.46
CA GLY A 552 -11.38 13.50 13.27
C GLY A 552 -10.57 13.11 12.03
N MET A 553 -9.82 14.05 11.44
CA MET A 553 -8.93 13.81 10.30
C MET A 553 -7.46 13.66 10.70
N ALA A 554 -7.14 13.83 11.98
CA ALA A 554 -5.78 13.78 12.50
C ALA A 554 -5.24 12.34 12.59
N SER A 555 -4.00 12.18 13.07
CA SER A 555 -3.33 10.87 13.09
C SER A 555 -4.02 9.85 13.99
N ASP A 556 -4.71 10.31 15.04
CA ASP A 556 -5.55 9.52 15.96
C ASP A 556 -6.90 9.11 15.33
N GLN A 557 -7.27 9.68 14.17
CA GLN A 557 -8.50 9.41 13.42
C GLN A 557 -9.79 9.67 14.22
N GLY A 558 -9.73 10.66 15.12
CA GLY A 558 -10.90 11.12 15.88
C GLY A 558 -11.42 10.13 16.92
N LYS A 559 -10.56 9.24 17.43
CA LYS A 559 -10.86 8.32 18.54
C LYS A 559 -11.46 9.04 19.75
N LEU A 560 -11.03 10.27 20.01
CA LEU A 560 -11.51 11.10 21.11
C LEU A 560 -12.48 12.22 20.69
N SER A 561 -12.51 12.60 19.41
CA SER A 561 -13.21 13.81 18.94
C SER A 561 -14.55 13.55 18.24
N ASN A 562 -14.69 12.43 17.53
CA ASN A 562 -15.82 12.21 16.62
C ASN A 562 -17.18 12.19 17.34
N MET A 563 -17.29 11.51 18.49
CA MET A 563 -18.56 11.40 19.21
C MET A 563 -19.01 12.74 19.82
N HIS A 564 -18.08 13.52 20.38
CA HIS A 564 -18.40 14.87 20.85
C HIS A 564 -18.77 15.79 19.69
N GLY A 565 -18.03 15.72 18.58
CA GLY A 565 -18.31 16.55 17.42
C GLY A 565 -19.66 16.24 16.77
N LEU A 566 -20.02 14.96 16.70
CA LEU A 566 -21.32 14.52 16.22
C LEU A 566 -22.46 15.03 17.11
N ALA A 567 -22.31 14.93 18.44
CA ALA A 567 -23.32 15.41 19.37
C ALA A 567 -23.53 16.94 19.29
N ILE A 568 -22.45 17.71 19.15
CA ILE A 568 -22.52 19.18 18.98
C ILE A 568 -23.15 19.54 17.63
N ALA A 569 -22.86 18.79 16.56
CA ALA A 569 -23.51 18.96 15.28
C ALA A 569 -25.02 18.65 15.35
N ALA A 570 -25.39 17.57 16.03
CA ALA A 570 -26.78 17.16 16.26
C ALA A 570 -27.57 18.22 17.04
N GLU A 571 -26.98 18.75 18.13
CA GLU A 571 -27.50 19.88 18.92
C GLU A 571 -27.83 21.07 18.00
N MET A 572 -26.86 21.50 17.18
CA MET A 572 -27.04 22.67 16.30
C MET A 572 -28.00 22.45 15.13
N LEU A 573 -28.16 21.20 14.68
CA LEU A 573 -29.08 20.85 13.59
C LEU A 573 -30.51 20.59 14.10
N GLY A 574 -30.72 20.52 15.41
CA GLY A 574 -32.00 20.13 16.00
C GLY A 574 -32.41 18.71 15.60
N LYS A 575 -31.44 17.78 15.51
CA LYS A 575 -31.65 16.39 15.10
C LYS A 575 -31.16 15.43 16.16
N ASP A 576 -31.74 14.24 16.20
CA ASP A 576 -31.18 13.15 17.00
C ASP A 576 -29.86 12.68 16.38
N ILE A 577 -28.91 12.26 17.23
CA ILE A 577 -27.56 11.83 16.84
C ILE A 577 -27.55 10.80 15.68
N PRO A 578 -28.41 9.75 15.66
CA PRO A 578 -28.43 8.79 14.57
C PRO A 578 -28.83 9.38 13.21
N GLN A 579 -29.62 10.45 13.20
CA GLN A 579 -30.13 11.09 11.98
C GLN A 579 -29.07 11.97 11.28
N VAL A 580 -28.06 12.42 12.01
CA VAL A 580 -26.92 13.16 11.44
C VAL A 580 -25.95 12.21 10.72
N GLY A 581 -25.85 10.97 11.22
CA GLY A 581 -25.00 9.92 10.67
C GLY A 581 -23.57 9.94 11.22
N LEU A 582 -22.89 8.81 11.10
CA LEU A 582 -21.47 8.67 11.44
C LEU A 582 -20.59 8.94 10.23
N THR A 583 -19.34 9.33 10.50
CA THR A 583 -18.32 9.32 9.45
C THR A 583 -17.84 7.90 9.17
N THR A 584 -17.35 7.65 7.96
CA THR A 584 -16.93 6.29 7.58
C THR A 584 -15.67 5.85 8.35
N PHE A 585 -15.72 4.69 9.00
CA PHE A 585 -14.54 4.01 9.55
C PHE A 585 -13.74 3.35 8.43
N ARG A 586 -12.43 3.60 8.38
CA ARG A 586 -11.52 3.07 7.36
C ARG A 586 -10.33 2.36 8.02
N ALA A 587 -9.75 1.42 7.29
CA ALA A 587 -8.41 0.95 7.60
C ALA A 587 -7.38 2.04 7.21
N PRO A 588 -6.23 2.13 7.90
CA PRO A 588 -5.86 1.32 9.06
C PRO A 588 -6.42 1.87 10.40
N TYR A 589 -6.66 1.01 11.40
CA TYR A 589 -7.11 1.41 12.77
C TYR A 589 -6.14 2.40 13.43
N THR A 590 -4.85 2.15 13.26
CA THR A 590 -3.72 3.04 13.57
C THR A 590 -2.75 3.06 12.39
N PRO A 591 -1.97 4.12 12.18
CA PRO A 591 -0.99 4.18 11.08
C PRO A 591 -0.08 2.95 11.02
N VAL A 592 0.21 2.49 9.81
CA VAL A 592 1.11 1.36 9.51
C VAL A 592 2.28 1.87 8.68
N THR A 593 3.49 1.42 9.00
CA THR A 593 4.71 1.78 8.26
C THR A 593 4.63 1.26 6.82
N TYR A 594 5.01 2.07 5.82
CA TYR A 594 4.97 1.64 4.41
C TYR A 594 5.84 0.42 4.15
N GLY A 595 7.01 0.32 4.79
CA GLY A 595 7.87 -0.85 4.72
C GLY A 595 7.17 -2.16 5.08
N THR A 596 6.25 -2.13 6.05
CA THR A 596 5.43 -3.30 6.45
C THR A 596 4.50 -3.76 5.34
N LEU A 597 3.94 -2.82 4.57
CA LEU A 597 3.06 -3.12 3.43
C LEU A 597 3.83 -3.60 2.20
N ILE A 598 5.02 -3.03 1.95
CA ILE A 598 5.90 -3.37 0.83
C ILE A 598 6.60 -4.72 1.08
N SER A 599 6.93 -5.02 2.34
CA SER A 599 7.69 -6.20 2.75
C SER A 599 8.97 -6.38 1.94
N HIS A 600 9.07 -7.46 1.16
CA HIS A 600 10.25 -7.82 0.37
C HIS A 600 10.20 -7.28 -1.06
N SER A 601 9.12 -6.63 -1.50
CA SER A 601 8.98 -6.07 -2.84
C SER A 601 9.80 -4.78 -3.02
N ARG A 602 11.13 -4.88 -2.87
CA ARG A 602 12.11 -3.79 -3.00
C ARG A 602 13.39 -4.27 -3.66
N GLY A 603 14.14 -3.34 -4.24
CA GLY A 603 15.43 -3.63 -4.86
C GLY A 603 15.30 -4.74 -5.93
N PRO A 604 16.19 -5.76 -5.95
CA PRO A 604 16.12 -6.87 -6.91
C PRO A 604 14.85 -7.72 -6.84
N LEU A 605 14.06 -7.60 -5.77
CA LEU A 605 12.81 -8.35 -5.56
C LEU A 605 11.56 -7.49 -5.82
N PHE A 606 11.71 -6.27 -6.34
CA PHE A 606 10.57 -5.40 -6.67
C PHE A 606 9.66 -6.04 -7.72
N ASP A 607 10.26 -6.61 -8.76
CA ASP A 607 9.59 -7.41 -9.78
C ASP A 607 10.56 -8.51 -10.30
N PRO A 608 10.10 -9.71 -10.70
CA PRO A 608 11.00 -10.78 -11.13
C PRO A 608 11.78 -10.40 -12.39
N ALA A 609 13.09 -10.62 -12.35
CA ALA A 609 13.98 -10.54 -13.52
C ALA A 609 14.19 -11.95 -14.10
N ARG A 610 13.56 -12.23 -15.24
CA ARG A 610 13.68 -13.48 -15.99
C ARG A 610 14.96 -13.47 -16.84
N LYS A 611 15.67 -14.60 -16.84
CA LYS A 611 16.93 -14.81 -17.56
C LYS A 611 16.81 -16.06 -18.42
N THR A 612 17.35 -16.01 -19.64
CA THR A 612 17.33 -17.19 -20.53
C THR A 612 18.37 -18.23 -20.06
N PRO A 613 18.30 -19.48 -20.55
CA PRO A 613 19.36 -20.46 -20.29
C PRO A 613 20.75 -20.04 -20.81
N MET A 614 20.83 -19.07 -21.71
CA MET A 614 22.07 -18.57 -22.31
C MET A 614 22.59 -17.30 -21.63
N HIS A 615 21.85 -16.71 -20.69
CA HIS A 615 22.17 -15.44 -20.03
C HIS A 615 23.60 -15.39 -19.44
N ALA A 616 24.06 -16.49 -18.82
CA ALA A 616 25.41 -16.56 -18.24
C ALA A 616 26.51 -16.47 -19.32
N TRP A 617 26.28 -17.08 -20.49
CA TRP A 617 27.17 -16.96 -21.63
C TRP A 617 27.17 -15.53 -22.17
N GLU A 618 25.99 -14.90 -22.29
CA GLU A 618 25.87 -13.52 -22.77
C GLU A 618 26.61 -12.54 -21.85
N GLU A 619 26.43 -12.66 -20.52
CA GLU A 619 27.18 -11.88 -19.53
C GLU A 619 28.70 -12.07 -19.66
N ALA A 620 29.15 -13.32 -19.83
CA ALA A 620 30.57 -13.64 -20.02
C ALA A 620 31.17 -13.07 -21.32
N HIS A 621 30.34 -12.88 -22.35
CA HIS A 621 30.73 -12.29 -23.64
C HIS A 621 30.49 -10.76 -23.70
N GLY A 622 30.22 -10.14 -22.55
CA GLY A 622 30.16 -8.68 -22.42
C GLY A 622 28.84 -8.06 -22.85
N ALA A 623 27.75 -8.83 -22.93
CA ALA A 623 26.43 -8.28 -23.24
C ALA A 623 26.04 -7.17 -22.26
N ILE A 624 25.50 -6.09 -22.80
CA ILE A 624 24.72 -5.10 -22.04
C ILE A 624 23.26 -5.49 -22.18
N PHE A 625 22.47 -5.42 -21.10
CA PHE A 625 21.08 -5.89 -21.10
C PHE A 625 20.06 -4.76 -21.08
N GLU A 626 18.93 -4.97 -21.74
CA GLU A 626 17.72 -4.17 -21.60
C GLU A 626 16.60 -4.96 -20.90
N ASP A 627 15.60 -4.24 -20.42
CA ASP A 627 14.39 -4.79 -19.80
C ASP A 627 13.26 -4.91 -20.84
N VAL A 628 12.96 -6.13 -21.26
CA VAL A 628 11.84 -6.44 -22.18
C VAL A 628 10.72 -7.13 -21.40
N GLY A 629 9.83 -6.31 -20.83
CA GLY A 629 8.93 -6.77 -19.77
C GLY A 629 9.75 -7.24 -18.58
N ASN A 630 9.56 -8.49 -18.15
CA ASN A 630 10.33 -9.08 -17.06
C ASN A 630 11.64 -9.73 -17.54
N TRP A 631 11.91 -9.80 -18.84
CA TRP A 631 13.13 -10.44 -19.36
C TRP A 631 14.31 -9.48 -19.40
N LYS A 632 15.47 -9.97 -18.94
CA LYS A 632 16.77 -9.39 -19.30
C LYS A 632 17.21 -9.97 -20.64
N ARG A 633 17.31 -9.12 -21.67
CA ARG A 633 17.79 -9.52 -23.00
C ARG A 633 19.06 -8.78 -23.34
N ALA A 634 20.00 -9.44 -23.99
CA ALA A 634 21.16 -8.75 -24.55
C ALA A 634 20.69 -7.65 -25.51
N TRP A 635 21.02 -6.40 -25.17
CA TRP A 635 20.73 -5.20 -25.93
C TRP A 635 21.74 -5.01 -27.06
N PHE A 636 23.03 -5.14 -26.74
CA PHE A 636 24.17 -5.15 -27.67
C PHE A 636 25.43 -5.71 -26.99
N TYR A 637 26.49 -5.96 -27.79
CA TYR A 637 27.76 -6.56 -27.36
C TYR A 637 28.94 -5.64 -27.68
N PRO A 638 29.30 -4.69 -26.79
CA PRO A 638 30.39 -3.76 -27.01
C PRO A 638 31.77 -4.43 -26.90
N ARG A 639 32.70 -4.00 -27.77
CA ARG A 639 34.14 -4.19 -27.52
C ARG A 639 34.65 -3.07 -26.62
N ALA A 640 35.82 -3.31 -26.01
CA ALA A 640 36.45 -2.32 -25.13
C ALA A 640 36.58 -0.95 -25.84
N GLY A 641 35.95 0.08 -25.26
CA GLY A 641 35.98 1.45 -25.77
C GLY A 641 34.91 1.80 -26.81
N GLU A 642 34.08 0.86 -27.24
CA GLU A 642 32.95 1.17 -28.14
C GLU A 642 31.78 1.79 -27.37
N THR A 643 31.15 2.80 -27.99
CA THR A 643 29.80 3.22 -27.60
C THR A 643 28.76 2.23 -28.12
N MET A 644 27.53 2.32 -27.61
CA MET A 644 26.40 1.53 -28.11
C MET A 644 26.27 1.64 -29.64
N HIS A 645 26.27 2.86 -30.19
CA HIS A 645 26.14 3.05 -31.64
C HIS A 645 27.28 2.41 -32.43
N GLN A 646 28.53 2.49 -31.95
CA GLN A 646 29.66 1.84 -32.63
C GLN A 646 29.54 0.32 -32.63
N ALA A 647 29.15 -0.26 -31.48
CA ALA A 647 28.92 -1.70 -31.36
C ALA A 647 27.78 -2.17 -32.27
N VAL A 648 26.63 -1.50 -32.22
CA VAL A 648 25.45 -1.81 -33.04
C VAL A 648 25.74 -1.66 -34.54
N ASN A 649 26.45 -0.60 -34.96
CA ASN A 649 26.86 -0.43 -36.36
C ASN A 649 27.74 -1.59 -36.83
N ARG A 650 28.74 -1.98 -36.02
CA ARG A 650 29.62 -3.11 -36.29
C ARG A 650 28.85 -4.42 -36.38
N GLU A 651 27.95 -4.66 -35.43
CA GLU A 651 27.10 -5.86 -35.39
C GLU A 651 26.17 -5.93 -36.62
N CYS A 652 25.47 -4.85 -36.96
CA CYS A 652 24.61 -4.76 -38.14
C CYS A 652 25.37 -5.10 -39.43
N ARG A 653 26.57 -4.50 -39.60
CA ARG A 653 27.44 -4.80 -40.74
C ARG A 653 27.87 -6.26 -40.76
N THR A 654 28.33 -6.77 -39.62
CA THR A 654 28.83 -8.15 -39.51
C THR A 654 27.74 -9.17 -39.78
N ALA A 655 26.51 -8.92 -39.30
CA ALA A 655 25.36 -9.80 -39.56
C ALA A 655 25.03 -9.93 -41.05
N ARG A 656 25.16 -8.85 -41.82
CA ARG A 656 24.93 -8.87 -43.28
C ARG A 656 26.14 -9.32 -44.09
N ASP A 657 27.35 -8.95 -43.68
CA ASP A 657 28.58 -9.27 -44.42
C ASP A 657 29.03 -10.73 -44.15
N VAL A 658 28.72 -11.27 -42.96
CA VAL A 658 29.15 -12.60 -42.51
C VAL A 658 27.99 -13.39 -41.89
N ALA A 659 27.71 -13.16 -40.61
CA ALA A 659 26.63 -13.75 -39.83
C ALA A 659 26.54 -13.12 -38.44
N GLY A 660 25.35 -13.13 -37.86
CA GLY A 660 25.04 -12.77 -36.49
C GLY A 660 24.40 -13.92 -35.74
N VAL A 661 24.73 -14.08 -34.46
CA VAL A 661 24.11 -15.03 -33.52
C VAL A 661 23.31 -14.26 -32.48
N PHE A 662 22.06 -14.65 -32.25
CA PHE A 662 21.11 -13.94 -31.38
C PHE A 662 20.27 -14.91 -30.53
N ASP A 663 20.08 -14.55 -29.26
CA ASP A 663 19.17 -15.25 -28.37
C ASP A 663 17.72 -14.81 -28.61
N ALA A 664 16.94 -15.69 -29.26
CA ALA A 664 15.52 -15.52 -29.53
C ALA A 664 14.62 -16.30 -28.55
N SER A 665 15.18 -16.82 -27.46
CA SER A 665 14.47 -17.70 -26.51
C SER A 665 13.25 -17.04 -25.89
N THR A 666 13.25 -15.72 -25.75
CA THR A 666 12.18 -14.99 -25.04
C THR A 666 10.86 -14.87 -25.81
N LEU A 667 10.83 -15.16 -27.11
CA LEU A 667 9.59 -15.18 -27.90
C LEU A 667 8.57 -16.13 -27.26
N GLY A 668 7.28 -15.76 -27.25
CA GLY A 668 6.26 -16.69 -26.79
C GLY A 668 6.17 -17.89 -27.72
N LYS A 669 5.95 -19.08 -27.16
CA LYS A 669 5.81 -20.32 -27.91
C LYS A 669 4.61 -21.10 -27.39
N ILE A 670 3.70 -21.47 -28.29
CA ILE A 670 2.46 -22.18 -27.96
C ILE A 670 2.33 -23.37 -28.92
N GLU A 671 2.17 -24.57 -28.37
CA GLU A 671 1.71 -25.72 -29.15
C GLU A 671 0.18 -25.64 -29.28
N VAL A 672 -0.30 -25.68 -30.52
CA VAL A 672 -1.73 -25.78 -30.84
C VAL A 672 -1.94 -27.14 -31.49
N VAL A 673 -2.59 -28.04 -30.76
CA VAL A 673 -2.69 -29.46 -31.12
C VAL A 673 -4.15 -29.89 -31.17
N GLY A 674 -4.50 -30.73 -32.14
CA GLY A 674 -5.82 -31.35 -32.24
C GLY A 674 -6.37 -31.34 -33.67
N PRO A 675 -7.37 -32.18 -33.96
CA PRO A 675 -7.89 -32.33 -35.33
C PRO A 675 -8.45 -31.03 -35.91
N ASP A 676 -8.92 -30.11 -35.05
CA ASP A 676 -9.49 -28.82 -35.47
C ASP A 676 -8.49 -27.65 -35.32
N ALA A 677 -7.20 -27.92 -35.11
CA ALA A 677 -6.18 -26.89 -34.86
C ALA A 677 -6.05 -25.88 -36.01
N ALA A 678 -6.10 -26.35 -37.27
CA ALA A 678 -6.04 -25.48 -38.43
C ALA A 678 -7.30 -24.59 -38.56
N GLU A 679 -8.47 -25.11 -38.20
CA GLU A 679 -9.73 -24.36 -38.17
C GLU A 679 -9.69 -23.29 -37.07
N PHE A 680 -9.21 -23.64 -35.88
CA PHE A 680 -9.04 -22.68 -34.81
C PHE A 680 -8.06 -21.56 -35.17
N LEU A 681 -6.89 -21.88 -35.74
CA LEU A 681 -5.96 -20.84 -36.24
C LEU A 681 -6.58 -19.99 -37.35
N ASN A 682 -7.45 -20.56 -38.19
CA ASN A 682 -8.26 -19.82 -39.14
C ASN A 682 -9.26 -18.88 -38.48
N LEU A 683 -9.72 -19.10 -37.25
CA LEU A 683 -10.57 -18.13 -36.57
C LEU A 683 -9.75 -17.04 -35.89
N LEU A 684 -8.55 -17.34 -35.42
CA LEU A 684 -7.74 -16.41 -34.61
C LEU A 684 -6.83 -15.48 -35.44
N TYR A 685 -6.31 -15.93 -36.59
CA TYR A 685 -5.41 -15.15 -37.44
C TYR A 685 -6.12 -14.55 -38.66
N THR A 686 -5.57 -13.49 -39.23
CA THR A 686 -6.16 -12.82 -40.41
C THR A 686 -6.00 -13.61 -41.72
N ASN A 687 -5.01 -14.50 -41.82
CA ASN A 687 -4.71 -15.33 -43.01
C ASN A 687 -5.19 -16.78 -42.86
N ALA A 688 -5.06 -17.56 -43.94
CA ALA A 688 -5.50 -18.96 -43.99
C ALA A 688 -4.45 -19.91 -43.40
N TRP A 689 -4.85 -21.04 -42.82
CA TRP A 689 -3.97 -22.05 -42.19
C TRP A 689 -4.20 -23.48 -42.66
N ASP A 690 -5.42 -23.81 -43.09
CA ASP A 690 -5.83 -25.06 -43.75
C ASP A 690 -4.94 -25.44 -44.95
N THR A 691 -4.45 -24.45 -45.70
CA THR A 691 -3.61 -24.64 -46.89
C THR A 691 -2.11 -24.80 -46.60
N LEU A 692 -1.66 -24.54 -45.38
CA LEU A 692 -0.23 -24.64 -45.02
C LEU A 692 0.13 -26.12 -44.83
N LYS A 693 1.08 -26.68 -45.59
CA LYS A 693 1.46 -28.10 -45.44
C LYS A 693 2.37 -28.32 -44.22
N PRO A 694 2.38 -29.52 -43.61
CA PRO A 694 3.42 -29.88 -42.64
C PRO A 694 4.83 -29.65 -43.19
N GLY A 695 5.74 -29.23 -42.33
CA GLY A 695 7.11 -28.84 -42.69
C GLY A 695 7.25 -27.40 -43.19
N ARG A 696 6.16 -26.60 -43.19
CA ARG A 696 6.16 -25.21 -43.62
C ARG A 696 5.78 -24.25 -42.50
N CYS A 697 6.28 -23.02 -42.63
CA CYS A 697 5.95 -21.91 -41.75
C CYS A 697 5.12 -20.86 -42.48
N ARG A 698 4.40 -20.03 -41.71
CA ARG A 698 3.71 -18.85 -42.22
C ARG A 698 3.74 -17.75 -41.16
N TYR A 699 4.00 -16.52 -41.59
CA TYR A 699 3.81 -15.33 -40.75
C TYR A 699 2.32 -15.04 -40.64
N GLY A 700 1.83 -14.76 -39.42
CA GLY A 700 0.43 -14.47 -39.13
C GLY A 700 0.28 -13.21 -38.30
N ILE A 701 -0.84 -12.52 -38.51
CA ILE A 701 -1.26 -11.37 -37.69
C ILE A 701 -2.53 -11.75 -36.96
N MET A 702 -2.56 -11.50 -35.65
CA MET A 702 -3.77 -11.53 -34.85
C MET A 702 -4.33 -10.12 -34.73
N THR A 703 -5.65 -10.01 -34.83
CA THR A 703 -6.36 -8.77 -34.53
C THR A 703 -7.27 -8.97 -33.34
N ARG A 704 -7.59 -7.89 -32.62
CA ARG A 704 -8.73 -7.89 -31.69
C ARG A 704 -10.03 -7.74 -32.48
N GLU A 705 -11.18 -7.90 -31.80
CA GLU A 705 -12.51 -7.71 -32.41
C GLU A 705 -12.71 -6.34 -33.08
N ASP A 706 -12.02 -5.31 -32.58
CA ASP A 706 -12.04 -3.95 -33.12
C ASP A 706 -11.27 -3.81 -34.45
N GLY A 707 -10.52 -4.84 -34.86
CA GLY A 707 -9.75 -4.92 -36.11
C GLY A 707 -8.32 -4.41 -36.02
N PHE A 708 -7.86 -3.96 -34.85
CA PHE A 708 -6.47 -3.51 -34.67
C PHE A 708 -5.53 -4.67 -34.39
N VAL A 709 -4.27 -4.51 -34.80
CA VAL A 709 -3.20 -5.50 -34.56
C VAL A 709 -3.09 -5.76 -33.06
N TYR A 710 -3.11 -7.04 -32.70
CA TYR A 710 -2.98 -7.52 -31.33
C TYR A 710 -1.59 -8.09 -31.08
N ASP A 711 -1.16 -9.01 -31.93
CA ASP A 711 0.15 -9.65 -31.92
C ASP A 711 0.45 -10.23 -33.31
N ASP A 712 1.68 -10.66 -33.52
CA ASP A 712 2.15 -11.28 -34.75
C ASP A 712 3.20 -12.36 -34.45
N GLY A 713 3.56 -13.12 -35.47
CA GLY A 713 4.63 -14.10 -35.36
C GLY A 713 4.61 -15.14 -36.46
N VAL A 714 5.56 -16.06 -36.38
CA VAL A 714 5.67 -17.18 -37.33
C VAL A 714 5.14 -18.45 -36.70
N VAL A 715 4.29 -19.16 -37.42
CA VAL A 715 3.78 -20.46 -36.99
C VAL A 715 4.31 -21.54 -37.91
N GLY A 716 4.94 -22.57 -37.33
CA GLY A 716 5.37 -23.76 -38.03
C GLY A 716 4.33 -24.88 -37.92
N ARG A 717 3.89 -25.47 -39.02
CA ARG A 717 3.03 -26.67 -39.01
C ARG A 717 3.92 -27.91 -38.95
N LEU A 718 3.99 -28.55 -37.78
CA LEU A 718 4.85 -29.70 -37.51
C LEU A 718 4.21 -31.02 -37.97
N ALA A 719 2.89 -31.12 -37.87
CA ALA A 719 2.10 -32.25 -38.36
C ALA A 719 0.74 -31.75 -38.88
N GLU A 720 -0.10 -32.62 -39.41
CA GLU A 720 -1.46 -32.25 -39.86
C GLU A 720 -2.25 -31.53 -38.75
N ASP A 721 -2.13 -31.99 -37.52
CA ASP A 721 -2.90 -31.56 -36.35
C ASP A 721 -2.04 -30.86 -35.28
N ARG A 722 -0.82 -30.42 -35.62
CA ARG A 722 0.13 -29.83 -34.65
C ARG A 722 0.86 -28.61 -35.21
N PHE A 723 0.72 -27.49 -34.53
CA PHE A 723 1.34 -26.21 -34.87
C PHE A 723 2.19 -25.69 -33.70
N HIS A 724 3.37 -25.18 -34.03
CA HIS A 724 4.24 -24.43 -33.13
C HIS A 724 4.10 -22.94 -33.44
N VAL A 725 3.33 -22.23 -32.62
CA VAL A 725 3.06 -20.80 -32.74
C VAL A 725 4.13 -20.02 -32.01
N THR A 726 4.82 -19.11 -32.70
CA THR A 726 5.63 -18.09 -32.05
C THR A 726 4.87 -16.76 -31.95
N THR A 727 5.09 -16.02 -30.88
CA THR A 727 4.48 -14.71 -30.60
C THR A 727 5.56 -13.72 -30.19
N THR A 728 5.22 -12.43 -30.10
CA THR A 728 6.15 -11.45 -29.53
C THR A 728 6.54 -11.81 -28.08
N THR A 729 7.71 -11.34 -27.62
CA THR A 729 8.20 -11.60 -26.25
C THR A 729 7.25 -11.06 -25.19
N GLY A 730 6.84 -9.79 -25.31
CA GLY A 730 5.88 -9.17 -24.39
C GLY A 730 4.46 -9.72 -24.55
N GLY A 731 4.14 -10.29 -25.71
CA GLY A 731 2.82 -10.81 -26.05
C GLY A 731 2.54 -12.23 -25.57
N ALA A 732 3.54 -13.00 -25.16
CA ALA A 732 3.40 -14.43 -24.90
C ALA A 732 2.23 -14.79 -23.95
N PRO A 733 2.09 -14.20 -22.74
CA PRO A 733 1.00 -14.55 -21.84
C PRO A 733 -0.37 -14.10 -22.38
N ARG A 734 -0.43 -12.92 -23.01
CA ARG A 734 -1.68 -12.34 -23.49
C ARG A 734 -2.24 -13.11 -24.70
N VAL A 735 -1.39 -13.58 -25.61
CA VAL A 735 -1.81 -14.39 -26.77
C VAL A 735 -2.37 -15.73 -26.33
N LEU A 736 -1.71 -16.43 -25.40
CA LEU A 736 -2.25 -17.67 -24.85
C LEU A 736 -3.60 -17.46 -24.18
N HIS A 737 -3.73 -16.43 -23.33
CA HIS A 737 -5.02 -16.10 -22.70
C HIS A 737 -6.09 -15.76 -23.74
N HIS A 738 -5.75 -15.04 -24.80
CA HIS A 738 -6.70 -14.71 -25.87
C HIS A 738 -7.17 -15.97 -26.61
N MET A 739 -6.26 -16.88 -26.95
CA MET A 739 -6.62 -18.15 -27.57
C MET A 739 -7.49 -19.01 -26.64
N GLU A 740 -7.13 -19.13 -25.36
CA GLU A 740 -7.90 -19.89 -24.36
C GLU A 740 -9.30 -19.29 -24.13
N ASP A 741 -9.41 -17.97 -24.06
CA ASP A 741 -10.68 -17.27 -23.89
C ASP A 741 -11.65 -17.63 -25.04
N TYR A 742 -11.24 -17.48 -26.30
CA TYR A 742 -12.07 -17.84 -27.44
C TYR A 742 -12.36 -19.33 -27.51
N LEU A 743 -11.38 -20.20 -27.22
CA LEU A 743 -11.58 -21.63 -27.24
C LEU A 743 -12.60 -22.09 -26.17
N GLN A 744 -12.54 -21.53 -24.97
CA GLN A 744 -13.42 -21.90 -23.86
C GLN A 744 -14.82 -21.28 -23.97
N THR A 745 -14.92 -20.05 -24.49
CA THR A 745 -16.16 -19.26 -24.42
C THR A 745 -16.93 -19.22 -25.74
N GLU A 746 -16.24 -19.15 -26.88
CA GLU A 746 -16.86 -18.97 -28.21
C GLU A 746 -16.79 -20.24 -29.07
N PHE A 747 -15.69 -20.98 -29.00
CA PHE A 747 -15.42 -22.16 -29.81
C PHE A 747 -15.27 -23.48 -29.02
N PRO A 748 -16.07 -23.75 -27.96
CA PRO A 748 -15.90 -24.95 -27.13
C PRO A 748 -16.20 -26.27 -27.85
N HIS A 749 -16.71 -26.21 -29.09
CA HIS A 749 -16.97 -27.36 -29.93
C HIS A 749 -15.74 -27.85 -30.71
N LEU A 750 -14.69 -27.02 -30.83
CA LEU A 750 -13.45 -27.39 -31.50
C LEU A 750 -12.57 -28.25 -30.58
N LYS A 751 -12.02 -29.32 -31.13
CA LYS A 751 -11.09 -30.23 -30.44
C LYS A 751 -9.66 -29.72 -30.61
N VAL A 752 -9.32 -28.73 -29.81
CA VAL A 752 -7.99 -28.10 -29.79
C VAL A 752 -7.49 -28.04 -28.35
N TRP A 753 -6.19 -28.24 -28.17
CA TRP A 753 -5.49 -28.11 -26.91
C TRP A 753 -4.31 -27.16 -27.10
N LEU A 754 -4.22 -26.19 -26.20
CA LEU A 754 -3.19 -25.18 -26.20
C LEU A 754 -2.20 -25.50 -25.08
N THR A 755 -0.90 -25.35 -25.35
CA THR A 755 0.12 -25.51 -24.31
C THR A 755 1.23 -24.49 -24.53
N SER A 756 1.46 -23.62 -23.54
CA SER A 756 2.65 -22.78 -23.54
C SER A 756 3.89 -23.66 -23.47
N THR A 757 4.77 -23.52 -24.46
CA THR A 757 6.10 -24.12 -24.50
C THR A 757 7.19 -23.04 -24.53
N THR A 758 6.84 -21.80 -24.15
CA THR A 758 7.74 -20.65 -24.12
C THR A 758 9.05 -20.96 -23.41
N GLU A 759 8.99 -21.53 -22.21
CA GLU A 759 10.19 -21.83 -21.40
C GLU A 759 10.77 -23.22 -21.65
N GLN A 760 10.10 -24.04 -22.47
CA GLN A 760 10.60 -25.37 -22.83
C GLN A 760 11.73 -25.28 -23.86
N TRP A 761 11.74 -24.23 -24.69
CA TRP A 761 12.66 -24.11 -25.83
C TRP A 761 13.59 -22.91 -25.69
N ALA A 762 14.89 -23.18 -25.66
CA ALA A 762 15.91 -22.19 -25.98
C ALA A 762 15.99 -22.02 -27.51
N VAL A 763 16.17 -20.79 -27.98
CA VAL A 763 16.19 -20.48 -29.42
C VAL A 763 17.42 -19.67 -29.78
N ILE A 764 18.26 -20.24 -30.65
CA ILE A 764 19.46 -19.60 -31.18
C ILE A 764 19.20 -19.24 -32.64
N ALA A 765 19.11 -17.94 -32.93
CA ALA A 765 18.98 -17.44 -34.29
C ALA A 765 20.37 -17.17 -34.89
N VAL A 766 20.64 -17.79 -36.04
CA VAL A 766 21.85 -17.54 -36.84
C VAL A 766 21.41 -16.91 -38.17
N GLN A 767 21.79 -15.65 -38.40
CA GLN A 767 21.30 -14.82 -39.49
C GLN A 767 22.49 -14.25 -40.30
N GLY A 768 22.49 -14.39 -41.62
CA GLY A 768 23.54 -13.88 -42.51
C GLY A 768 23.92 -14.86 -43.63
N PRO A 769 24.73 -14.44 -44.61
CA PRO A 769 25.10 -15.27 -45.76
C PRO A 769 25.84 -16.56 -45.36
N LYS A 770 26.61 -16.54 -44.27
CA LYS A 770 27.30 -17.74 -43.76
C LYS A 770 26.49 -18.58 -42.75
N ALA A 771 25.21 -18.25 -42.51
CA ALA A 771 24.41 -18.93 -41.50
C ALA A 771 24.30 -20.45 -41.74
N ARG A 772 24.14 -20.87 -43.01
CA ARG A 772 24.15 -22.31 -43.36
C ARG A 772 25.49 -22.97 -43.03
N GLU A 773 26.59 -22.37 -43.46
CA GLU A 773 27.96 -22.89 -43.26
C GLU A 773 28.29 -23.09 -41.77
N ILE A 774 27.76 -22.20 -40.91
CA ILE A 774 27.94 -22.27 -39.46
C ILE A 774 27.23 -23.50 -38.88
N ILE A 775 25.96 -23.70 -39.22
CA ILE A 775 25.10 -24.67 -38.53
C ILE A 775 25.07 -26.05 -39.18
N GLU A 776 25.26 -26.15 -40.50
CA GLU A 776 25.10 -27.40 -41.26
C GLU A 776 25.92 -28.57 -40.69
N PRO A 777 27.20 -28.40 -40.27
CA PRO A 777 27.97 -29.48 -39.66
C PRO A 777 27.43 -29.96 -38.30
N LEU A 778 26.56 -29.18 -37.65
CA LEU A 778 25.96 -29.50 -36.35
C LEU A 778 24.60 -30.18 -36.49
N VAL A 779 24.00 -30.19 -37.69
CA VAL A 779 22.64 -30.69 -37.94
C VAL A 779 22.67 -32.12 -38.45
N GLU A 780 21.87 -32.99 -37.83
CA GLU A 780 21.65 -34.37 -38.27
C GLU A 780 20.17 -34.58 -38.65
N GLY A 781 19.92 -35.28 -39.76
CA GLY A 781 18.58 -35.69 -40.18
C GLY A 781 17.80 -34.69 -41.03
N GLN A 782 18.41 -33.57 -41.42
CA GLN A 782 17.81 -32.57 -42.32
C GLN A 782 18.84 -32.02 -43.31
N ASP A 783 18.52 -32.06 -44.61
CA ASP A 783 19.29 -31.38 -45.67
C ASP A 783 18.96 -29.88 -45.65
N LEU A 784 19.98 -29.02 -45.55
CA LEU A 784 19.82 -27.57 -45.46
C LEU A 784 19.94 -26.85 -46.82
N SER A 785 20.11 -27.59 -47.92
CA SER A 785 20.13 -27.04 -49.28
C SER A 785 18.90 -26.19 -49.58
N ASN A 786 19.05 -25.22 -50.48
CA ASN A 786 17.94 -24.29 -50.81
C ASN A 786 16.72 -25.01 -51.38
N GLU A 787 16.94 -26.13 -52.07
CA GLU A 787 15.92 -26.94 -52.71
C GLU A 787 15.18 -27.82 -51.70
N ALA A 788 15.90 -28.47 -50.78
CA ALA A 788 15.30 -29.38 -49.80
C ALA A 788 14.64 -28.65 -48.62
N PHE A 789 15.22 -27.53 -48.19
CA PHE A 789 14.73 -26.77 -47.04
C PHE A 789 14.59 -25.29 -47.37
N PRO A 790 13.66 -24.89 -48.27
CA PRO A 790 13.49 -23.51 -48.72
C PRO A 790 13.05 -22.56 -47.59
N HIS A 791 13.16 -21.25 -47.80
CA HIS A 791 12.70 -20.23 -46.83
C HIS A 791 11.25 -20.48 -46.39
N MET A 792 10.94 -20.22 -45.11
CA MET A 792 9.68 -20.55 -44.42
C MET A 792 9.40 -22.05 -44.35
N SER A 793 10.41 -22.84 -43.96
CA SER A 793 10.31 -24.27 -43.65
C SER A 793 10.62 -24.54 -42.18
N VAL A 794 10.07 -25.63 -41.65
CA VAL A 794 10.34 -26.15 -40.30
C VAL A 794 10.58 -27.64 -40.38
N ALA A 795 11.53 -28.16 -39.61
CA ALA A 795 11.78 -29.59 -39.49
C ALA A 795 12.11 -29.99 -38.05
N GLU A 796 11.74 -31.21 -37.67
CA GLU A 796 12.28 -31.88 -36.49
C GLU A 796 13.57 -32.60 -36.89
N CYS A 797 14.67 -32.30 -36.21
CA CYS A 797 16.00 -32.84 -36.50
C CYS A 797 16.80 -33.03 -35.20
N LYS A 798 18.11 -33.25 -35.31
CA LYS A 798 19.02 -33.08 -34.16
C LYS A 798 20.05 -31.99 -34.45
N VAL A 799 20.41 -31.23 -33.42
CA VAL A 799 21.54 -30.30 -33.45
C VAL A 799 22.48 -30.65 -32.30
N CYS A 800 23.76 -30.88 -32.60
CA CYS A 800 24.73 -31.37 -31.62
C CYS A 800 24.27 -32.66 -30.90
N GLY A 801 23.57 -33.56 -31.63
CA GLY A 801 22.98 -34.78 -31.07
C GLY A 801 21.71 -34.58 -30.22
N VAL A 802 21.29 -33.33 -29.97
CA VAL A 802 20.10 -32.98 -29.18
C VAL A 802 18.87 -32.87 -30.09
N PRO A 803 17.70 -33.42 -29.72
CA PRO A 803 16.45 -33.20 -30.47
C PRO A 803 16.15 -31.71 -30.62
N ALA A 804 15.90 -31.27 -31.84
CA ALA A 804 15.73 -29.87 -32.18
C ALA A 804 14.58 -29.65 -33.15
N ARG A 805 14.03 -28.44 -33.15
CA ARG A 805 13.19 -27.92 -34.23
C ARG A 805 13.96 -26.82 -34.93
N LEU A 806 14.20 -27.01 -36.21
CA LEU A 806 14.92 -26.05 -37.02
C LEU A 806 13.93 -25.27 -37.87
N PHE A 807 13.95 -23.95 -37.76
CA PHE A 807 13.14 -23.06 -38.57
C PHE A 807 14.04 -22.33 -39.55
N ARG A 808 13.69 -22.29 -40.85
CA ARG A 808 14.36 -21.43 -41.82
C ARG A 808 13.60 -20.13 -42.00
N VAL A 809 13.80 -19.22 -41.05
CA VAL A 809 13.10 -17.94 -40.92
C VAL A 809 14.11 -16.81 -40.71
N SER A 810 13.72 -15.60 -41.09
CA SER A 810 14.57 -14.42 -40.96
C SER A 810 13.74 -13.22 -40.56
N PHE A 811 14.25 -12.48 -39.59
CA PHE A 811 13.77 -11.15 -39.22
C PHE A 811 14.77 -10.05 -39.59
N THR A 812 15.76 -10.38 -40.43
CA THR A 812 16.82 -9.46 -40.89
C THR A 812 16.83 -9.30 -42.42
N GLY A 813 16.11 -10.18 -43.14
CA GLY A 813 16.12 -10.28 -44.60
C GLY A 813 17.30 -11.06 -45.17
N GLU A 814 18.24 -11.53 -44.33
CA GLU A 814 19.33 -12.42 -44.71
C GLU A 814 18.90 -13.89 -44.62
N ALA A 815 19.68 -14.82 -45.18
CA ALA A 815 19.51 -16.24 -44.88
C ALA A 815 19.54 -16.48 -43.36
N GLY A 816 18.57 -17.22 -42.84
CA GLY A 816 18.33 -17.30 -41.41
C GLY A 816 17.84 -18.66 -40.96
N TYR A 817 18.34 -19.09 -39.80
CA TYR A 817 17.92 -20.32 -39.14
C TYR A 817 17.72 -20.07 -37.64
N GLU A 818 16.62 -20.58 -37.09
CA GLU A 818 16.38 -20.60 -35.64
C GLU A 818 16.42 -22.04 -35.13
N ILE A 819 17.40 -22.32 -34.28
CA ILE A 819 17.64 -23.61 -33.66
C ILE A 819 16.88 -23.63 -32.34
N ASN A 820 15.78 -24.37 -32.28
CA ASN A 820 14.99 -24.55 -31.07
C ASN A 820 15.39 -25.87 -30.42
N VAL A 821 15.99 -25.83 -29.23
CA VAL A 821 16.39 -27.00 -28.43
C VAL A 821 15.76 -26.94 -27.04
N PRO A 822 15.59 -28.07 -26.33
CA PRO A 822 15.14 -28.04 -24.96
C PRO A 822 16.04 -27.13 -24.12
N ALA A 823 15.43 -26.32 -23.24
CA ALA A 823 16.09 -25.21 -22.54
C ALA A 823 17.40 -25.60 -21.85
N ASP A 824 17.47 -26.79 -21.24
CA ASP A 824 18.65 -27.32 -20.55
C ASP A 824 19.89 -27.45 -21.44
N TYR A 825 19.71 -27.57 -22.77
CA TYR A 825 20.81 -27.67 -23.73
C TYR A 825 21.16 -26.33 -24.38
N GLY A 826 20.38 -25.27 -24.14
CA GLY A 826 20.50 -23.98 -24.81
C GLY A 826 21.92 -23.43 -24.79
N GLN A 827 22.55 -23.37 -23.61
CA GLN A 827 23.93 -22.88 -23.48
C GLN A 827 24.94 -23.75 -24.25
N SER A 828 24.87 -25.08 -24.11
CA SER A 828 25.83 -25.98 -24.78
C SER A 828 25.74 -25.94 -26.31
N VAL A 829 24.52 -25.78 -26.84
CA VAL A 829 24.29 -25.66 -28.29
C VAL A 829 24.75 -24.28 -28.77
N LEU A 830 24.51 -23.22 -28.00
CA LEU A 830 25.02 -21.87 -28.32
C LEU A 830 26.55 -21.86 -28.38
N GLU A 831 27.22 -22.46 -27.40
CA GLU A 831 28.68 -22.57 -27.37
C GLU A 831 29.22 -23.33 -28.61
N ALA A 832 28.56 -24.41 -29.02
CA ALA A 832 28.93 -25.16 -30.22
C ALA A 832 28.72 -24.35 -31.51
N VAL A 833 27.60 -23.61 -31.61
CA VAL A 833 27.34 -22.69 -32.72
C VAL A 833 28.38 -21.58 -32.74
N TRP A 834 28.69 -20.99 -31.58
CA TRP A 834 29.64 -19.89 -31.45
C TRP A 834 31.07 -20.31 -31.81
N ALA A 835 31.51 -21.50 -31.39
CA ALA A 835 32.82 -22.05 -31.73
C ALA A 835 33.04 -22.21 -33.25
N ARG A 836 31.95 -22.33 -34.02
CA ARG A 836 31.97 -22.33 -35.49
C ARG A 836 31.84 -20.91 -36.07
N ALA A 837 31.00 -20.08 -35.47
CA ALA A 837 30.69 -18.74 -35.94
C ALA A 837 31.86 -17.75 -35.78
N GLU A 838 32.52 -17.75 -34.62
CA GLU A 838 33.58 -16.80 -34.27
C GLU A 838 34.79 -16.86 -35.23
N PRO A 839 35.36 -18.03 -35.57
CA PRO A 839 36.48 -18.11 -36.52
C PRO A 839 36.12 -17.65 -37.94
N LEU A 840 34.82 -17.67 -38.31
CA LEU A 840 34.34 -17.19 -39.61
C LEU A 840 34.14 -15.66 -39.66
N GLY A 841 34.32 -14.99 -38.52
CA GLY A 841 34.16 -13.55 -38.36
C GLY A 841 32.74 -13.11 -37.99
N ALA A 842 31.88 -14.02 -37.54
CA ALA A 842 30.53 -13.68 -37.09
C ALA A 842 30.54 -12.86 -35.79
N CYS A 843 29.41 -12.23 -35.46
CA CYS A 843 29.22 -11.55 -34.18
C CYS A 843 28.04 -12.11 -33.38
N ALA A 844 28.08 -11.99 -32.06
CA ALA A 844 26.86 -11.98 -31.26
C ALA A 844 26.23 -10.59 -31.40
N TYR A 845 24.91 -10.52 -31.45
CA TYR A 845 24.19 -9.24 -31.49
C TYR A 845 22.97 -9.27 -30.58
N GLY A 846 22.54 -8.09 -30.15
CA GLY A 846 21.40 -7.93 -29.24
C GLY A 846 20.15 -7.35 -29.92
N THR A 847 19.18 -6.97 -29.10
CA THR A 847 17.89 -6.45 -29.57
C THR A 847 18.01 -5.14 -30.34
N GLU A 848 18.97 -4.27 -30.05
CA GLU A 848 19.13 -3.02 -30.80
C GLU A 848 19.53 -3.31 -32.26
N THR A 849 20.54 -4.15 -32.46
CA THR A 849 20.94 -4.59 -33.81
C THR A 849 19.79 -5.32 -34.51
N MET A 850 19.02 -6.13 -33.79
CA MET A 850 17.81 -6.76 -34.31
C MET A 850 16.78 -5.71 -34.80
N HIS A 851 16.55 -4.65 -34.03
CA HIS A 851 15.65 -3.55 -34.40
C HIS A 851 16.12 -2.76 -35.62
N VAL A 852 17.43 -2.53 -35.79
CA VAL A 852 17.97 -1.90 -37.00
C VAL A 852 17.77 -2.81 -38.22
N LEU A 853 18.17 -4.08 -38.13
CA LEU A 853 18.14 -5.01 -39.25
C LEU A 853 16.72 -5.28 -39.76
N ARG A 854 15.73 -5.38 -38.85
CA ARG A 854 14.31 -5.52 -39.22
C ARG A 854 13.74 -4.24 -39.82
N ALA A 855 14.15 -3.08 -39.32
CA ALA A 855 13.68 -1.79 -39.83
C ALA A 855 14.21 -1.51 -41.25
N GLU A 856 15.45 -1.91 -41.54
CA GLU A 856 15.99 -1.87 -42.91
C GLU A 856 15.14 -2.68 -43.91
N LYS A 857 14.43 -3.72 -43.43
CA LYS A 857 13.56 -4.59 -44.25
C LYS A 857 12.08 -4.21 -44.24
N GLY A 858 11.66 -3.17 -43.52
CA GLY A 858 10.24 -2.81 -43.47
C GLY A 858 9.40 -3.64 -42.50
N TYR A 859 10.01 -4.43 -41.60
CA TYR A 859 9.26 -5.26 -40.66
C TYR A 859 8.86 -4.50 -39.41
N ILE A 860 7.64 -4.71 -38.92
CA ILE A 860 7.10 -4.03 -37.74
C ILE A 860 7.58 -4.67 -36.43
N ILE A 861 7.52 -3.91 -35.34
CA ILE A 861 7.49 -4.43 -33.98
C ILE A 861 6.16 -4.04 -33.34
N VAL A 862 5.36 -5.05 -32.96
CA VAL A 862 4.10 -4.81 -32.24
C VAL A 862 4.40 -4.12 -30.91
N GLY A 863 3.72 -3.00 -30.67
CA GLY A 863 3.92 -2.14 -29.49
C GLY A 863 4.84 -0.94 -29.74
N GLN A 864 5.65 -0.96 -30.80
CA GLN A 864 6.48 0.18 -31.21
C GLN A 864 5.90 0.83 -32.48
N ASP A 865 5.70 0.04 -33.55
CA ASP A 865 5.09 0.52 -34.79
C ASP A 865 3.57 0.37 -34.81
N THR A 866 3.01 -0.24 -33.76
CA THR A 866 1.58 -0.36 -33.52
C THR A 866 1.25 0.08 -32.10
N ASP A 867 0.29 0.98 -31.95
CA ASP A 867 -0.07 1.62 -30.67
C ASP A 867 -1.45 1.20 -30.12
N GLY A 868 -1.99 0.09 -30.66
CA GLY A 868 -3.36 -0.36 -30.39
C GLY A 868 -4.42 0.28 -31.29
N THR A 869 -4.06 1.22 -32.17
CA THR A 869 -4.96 1.85 -33.15
C THR A 869 -4.55 1.61 -34.62
N VAL A 870 -3.51 0.79 -34.82
CA VAL A 870 -2.98 0.43 -36.14
C VAL A 870 -3.63 -0.87 -36.60
N THR A 871 -4.26 -0.86 -37.76
CA THR A 871 -4.78 -2.06 -38.43
C THR A 871 -3.69 -2.73 -39.28
N PRO A 872 -3.89 -3.99 -39.72
CA PRO A 872 -2.98 -4.60 -40.68
C PRO A 872 -2.76 -3.76 -41.94
N ASP A 873 -3.78 -3.01 -42.41
CA ASP A 873 -3.63 -2.13 -43.57
C ASP A 873 -2.79 -0.88 -43.26
N ASP A 874 -3.04 -0.26 -42.11
CA ASP A 874 -2.25 0.87 -41.64
C ASP A 874 -0.77 0.48 -41.52
N ALA A 875 -0.46 -0.73 -41.05
CA ALA A 875 0.89 -1.28 -40.93
C ALA A 875 1.54 -1.72 -42.27
N GLY A 876 0.83 -1.61 -43.40
CA GLY A 876 1.35 -2.08 -44.70
C GLY A 876 1.30 -3.61 -44.89
N LEU A 877 0.52 -4.31 -44.08
CA LEU A 877 0.44 -5.78 -44.02
C LEU A 877 -0.90 -6.32 -44.55
N SER A 878 -1.60 -5.57 -45.40
CA SER A 878 -2.85 -6.01 -46.05
C SER A 878 -2.72 -7.32 -46.84
N TRP A 879 -1.50 -7.68 -47.27
CA TRP A 879 -1.22 -8.97 -47.91
C TRP A 879 -1.43 -10.16 -46.97
N ALA A 880 -1.33 -9.96 -45.65
CA ALA A 880 -1.56 -10.97 -44.62
C ALA A 880 -3.03 -11.05 -44.17
N VAL A 881 -3.94 -10.30 -44.78
CA VAL A 881 -5.38 -10.37 -44.49
C VAL A 881 -6.10 -11.12 -45.62
N SER A 882 -6.70 -12.26 -45.30
CA SER A 882 -7.40 -13.05 -46.31
C SER A 882 -8.70 -12.36 -46.74
N LYS A 883 -8.84 -12.15 -48.06
CA LYS A 883 -10.11 -11.69 -48.67
C LYS A 883 -11.13 -12.80 -48.88
N LYS A 884 -10.72 -14.07 -48.72
CA LYS A 884 -11.55 -15.26 -48.97
C LYS A 884 -12.23 -15.79 -47.70
N LYS A 885 -11.67 -15.50 -46.53
CA LYS A 885 -12.24 -15.94 -45.26
C LYS A 885 -13.51 -15.16 -44.97
N THR A 886 -14.56 -15.89 -44.61
CA THR A 886 -15.83 -15.31 -44.20
C THR A 886 -15.79 -14.80 -42.77
N ASP A 887 -14.94 -15.40 -41.93
CA ASP A 887 -14.80 -15.05 -40.53
C ASP A 887 -13.37 -15.16 -40.00
N PHE A 888 -13.07 -14.34 -38.99
CA PHE A 888 -11.94 -14.39 -38.05
C PHE A 888 -12.10 -13.25 -37.02
N VAL A 889 -11.47 -13.39 -35.84
CA VAL A 889 -11.49 -12.38 -34.78
C VAL A 889 -10.96 -11.04 -35.30
N GLY A 890 -11.85 -10.05 -35.41
CA GLY A 890 -11.53 -8.71 -35.92
C GLY A 890 -11.98 -8.39 -37.35
N ILE A 891 -12.44 -9.38 -38.14
CA ILE A 891 -12.88 -9.15 -39.53
C ILE A 891 -14.02 -8.14 -39.62
N ARG A 892 -14.92 -8.13 -38.63
CA ARG A 892 -16.04 -7.20 -38.57
C ARG A 892 -15.61 -5.79 -38.15
N GLY A 893 -14.63 -5.71 -37.25
CA GLY A 893 -14.02 -4.45 -36.82
C GLY A 893 -13.34 -3.71 -37.97
N LEU A 894 -12.60 -4.47 -38.81
CA LEU A 894 -11.98 -3.96 -40.02
C LEU A 894 -12.96 -3.30 -41.01
N LYS A 895 -14.24 -3.66 -40.97
CA LYS A 895 -15.28 -3.10 -41.87
C LYS A 895 -15.99 -1.87 -41.32
N ARG A 896 -15.57 -1.34 -40.15
CA ARG A 896 -16.21 -0.15 -39.56
C ARG A 896 -15.88 1.11 -40.37
N PRO A 897 -16.81 2.10 -40.43
CA PRO A 897 -16.60 3.32 -41.23
C PRO A 897 -15.29 4.07 -40.93
N ASP A 898 -14.87 4.13 -39.66
CA ASP A 898 -13.63 4.81 -39.27
C ASP A 898 -12.35 4.07 -39.71
N ILE A 899 -12.42 2.74 -39.82
CA ILE A 899 -11.30 1.91 -40.30
C ILE A 899 -11.20 1.97 -41.82
N MET A 900 -12.33 2.11 -42.52
CA MET A 900 -12.39 2.25 -43.97
C MET A 900 -12.20 3.70 -44.45
N LYS A 901 -12.06 4.66 -43.53
CA LYS A 901 -11.92 6.08 -43.86
C LYS A 901 -10.60 6.34 -44.58
N GLU A 902 -10.64 7.19 -45.61
CA GLU A 902 -9.43 7.73 -46.22
C GLU A 902 -8.64 8.62 -45.25
N GLY A 903 -7.33 8.76 -45.48
CA GLY A 903 -6.47 9.64 -44.69
C GLY A 903 -6.12 9.13 -43.29
N ARG A 904 -6.37 7.85 -42.98
CA ARG A 904 -5.84 7.19 -41.76
C ARG A 904 -4.33 7.29 -41.68
N LYS A 905 -3.79 7.19 -40.47
CA LYS A 905 -2.34 7.09 -40.27
C LYS A 905 -1.86 5.75 -40.82
N GLN A 906 -0.90 5.80 -41.72
CA GLN A 906 -0.31 4.65 -42.38
C GLN A 906 1.18 4.65 -42.09
N LEU A 907 1.72 3.47 -41.81
CA LEU A 907 3.14 3.25 -41.59
C LEU A 907 3.88 3.45 -42.91
N VAL A 908 4.86 4.35 -42.90
CA VAL A 908 5.70 4.70 -44.04
C VAL A 908 7.15 4.86 -43.59
N GLY A 909 8.08 4.73 -44.53
CA GLY A 909 9.47 5.09 -44.30
C GLY A 909 9.64 6.61 -44.28
N LEU A 910 10.64 7.10 -43.56
CA LEU A 910 11.13 8.46 -43.62
C LEU A 910 12.64 8.44 -43.86
N THR A 911 13.09 9.39 -44.67
CA THR A 911 14.52 9.69 -44.78
C THR A 911 14.77 11.17 -44.52
N THR A 912 15.80 11.50 -43.75
CA THR A 912 16.15 12.91 -43.49
C THR A 912 16.91 13.50 -44.66
N ARG A 913 16.72 14.81 -44.89
CA ARG A 913 17.49 15.55 -45.90
C ARG A 913 18.99 15.53 -45.61
N ASP A 914 19.37 15.74 -44.35
CA ASP A 914 20.72 15.43 -43.89
C ASP A 914 20.75 13.95 -43.48
N PRO A 915 21.40 13.07 -44.26
CA PRO A 915 21.39 11.63 -44.00
C PRO A 915 22.04 11.24 -42.68
N LYS A 916 22.75 12.15 -41.99
CA LYS A 916 23.37 11.88 -40.69
C LYS A 916 22.45 12.16 -39.50
N VAL A 917 21.31 12.80 -39.73
CA VAL A 917 20.36 13.13 -38.66
C VAL A 917 19.49 11.92 -38.38
N VAL A 918 19.66 11.30 -37.21
CA VAL A 918 18.72 10.30 -36.67
C VAL A 918 17.59 11.05 -35.97
N LEU A 919 16.35 10.69 -36.29
CA LEU A 919 15.17 11.29 -35.66
C LEU A 919 14.96 10.72 -34.24
N GLU A 920 14.33 11.50 -33.37
CA GLU A 920 13.87 11.01 -32.07
C GLU A 920 12.58 10.20 -32.26
N GLU A 921 12.51 8.99 -31.71
CA GLU A 921 11.28 8.19 -31.70
C GLU A 921 10.19 8.92 -30.88
N GLY A 922 8.96 8.95 -31.38
CA GLY A 922 7.87 9.75 -30.82
C GLY A 922 7.78 11.20 -31.31
N ALA A 923 8.76 11.67 -32.08
CA ALA A 923 8.75 13.03 -32.63
C ALA A 923 7.55 13.25 -33.56
N GLN A 924 6.93 14.43 -33.44
CA GLN A 924 5.71 14.78 -34.18
C GLN A 924 6.03 15.25 -35.60
N ILE A 925 5.12 14.98 -36.54
CA ILE A 925 5.29 15.30 -37.95
C ILE A 925 4.19 16.28 -38.39
N VAL A 926 4.58 17.37 -39.05
CA VAL A 926 3.69 18.41 -39.58
C VAL A 926 3.91 18.64 -41.07
N ALA A 927 2.90 19.20 -41.75
CA ALA A 927 2.98 19.57 -43.16
C ALA A 927 3.78 20.86 -43.38
N ASP A 928 3.58 21.85 -42.50
CA ASP A 928 4.21 23.18 -42.57
C ASP A 928 4.84 23.51 -41.21
N PRO A 929 6.17 23.72 -41.13
CA PRO A 929 6.84 24.03 -39.88
C PRO A 929 6.57 25.46 -39.38
N ASN A 930 5.93 26.30 -40.19
CA ASN A 930 5.56 27.67 -39.85
C ASN A 930 4.07 27.83 -39.51
N GLU A 931 3.31 26.73 -39.48
CA GLU A 931 1.89 26.75 -39.10
C GLU A 931 1.72 27.38 -37.70
N GLN A 932 0.67 28.17 -37.53
CA GLN A 932 0.39 28.83 -36.26
C GLN A 932 0.13 27.76 -35.17
N LYS A 933 0.79 27.93 -34.02
CA LYS A 933 0.60 27.01 -32.90
C LYS A 933 -0.82 27.13 -32.32
N PRO A 934 -1.50 26.01 -31.99
CA PRO A 934 -1.02 24.62 -32.14
C PRO A 934 -1.04 24.15 -33.60
N MET A 935 0.06 23.52 -34.04
CA MET A 935 0.22 22.99 -35.40
C MET A 935 -0.62 21.73 -35.60
N THR A 936 -1.05 21.47 -36.83
CA THR A 936 -1.76 20.26 -37.21
C THR A 936 -0.78 19.08 -37.33
N MET A 937 -0.85 18.14 -36.40
CA MET A 937 -0.02 16.94 -36.40
C MET A 937 -0.55 15.92 -37.41
N LEU A 938 0.28 15.54 -38.38
CA LEU A 938 -0.02 14.48 -39.35
C LEU A 938 0.27 13.09 -38.80
N GLY A 939 1.16 12.97 -37.82
CA GLY A 939 1.73 11.69 -37.45
C GLY A 939 2.89 11.80 -36.47
N HIS A 940 3.55 10.68 -36.25
CA HIS A 940 4.74 10.60 -35.40
C HIS A 940 5.71 9.52 -35.90
N VAL A 941 6.99 9.69 -35.57
CA VAL A 941 8.06 8.71 -35.79
C VAL A 941 7.86 7.55 -34.82
N THR A 942 7.86 6.30 -35.30
CA THR A 942 7.71 5.09 -34.46
C THR A 942 9.03 4.38 -34.22
N SER A 943 9.89 4.33 -35.24
CA SER A 943 11.20 3.68 -35.21
C SER A 943 12.24 4.57 -35.88
N SER A 944 13.44 4.73 -35.36
CA SER A 944 14.47 5.60 -35.98
C SER A 944 15.89 5.17 -35.65
N TYR A 945 16.70 4.94 -36.67
CA TYR A 945 18.03 4.37 -36.53
C TYR A 945 19.04 5.00 -37.49
N TRP A 946 20.32 4.92 -37.14
CA TRP A 946 21.39 4.98 -38.12
C TRP A 946 21.58 3.58 -38.73
N SER A 947 21.55 3.49 -40.06
CA SER A 947 21.88 2.26 -40.79
C SER A 947 23.30 2.37 -41.36
N GLU A 948 24.22 1.60 -40.77
CA GLU A 948 25.59 1.48 -41.29
C GLU A 948 25.63 0.76 -42.66
N ASN A 949 24.64 -0.09 -42.94
CA ASN A 949 24.52 -0.78 -44.24
C ASN A 949 24.14 0.18 -45.37
N LEU A 950 23.35 1.22 -45.07
CA LEU A 950 22.90 2.22 -46.04
C LEU A 950 23.73 3.51 -46.00
N GLY A 951 24.58 3.68 -44.98
CA GLY A 951 25.37 4.89 -44.76
C GLY A 951 24.51 6.12 -44.46
N ARG A 952 23.31 5.92 -43.89
CA ARG A 952 22.36 6.99 -43.57
C ARG A 952 21.39 6.61 -42.44
N SER A 953 20.72 7.61 -41.89
CA SER A 953 19.56 7.40 -41.03
C SER A 953 18.32 6.96 -41.82
N ILE A 954 17.53 6.12 -41.17
CA ILE A 954 16.24 5.60 -41.63
C ILE A 954 15.25 5.68 -40.48
N ALA A 955 13.97 5.86 -40.79
CA ALA A 955 12.92 5.87 -39.78
C ALA A 955 11.60 5.32 -40.34
N PHE A 956 10.76 4.81 -39.45
CA PHE A 956 9.35 4.58 -39.70
C PHE A 956 8.50 5.66 -39.04
N ALA A 957 7.35 5.94 -39.63
CA ALA A 957 6.37 6.83 -39.06
C ALA A 957 4.95 6.43 -39.41
N LEU A 958 4.03 6.67 -38.48
CA LEU A 958 2.59 6.62 -38.74
C LEU A 958 2.13 8.00 -39.19
N VAL A 959 1.86 8.16 -40.49
CA VAL A 959 1.51 9.44 -41.12
C VAL A 959 0.12 9.39 -41.74
N ALA A 960 -0.73 10.38 -41.45
CA ALA A 960 -2.06 10.52 -42.03
C ALA A 960 -2.00 10.60 -43.57
N GLY A 961 -2.60 9.61 -44.24
CA GLY A 961 -2.52 9.44 -45.69
C GLY A 961 -1.07 9.20 -46.18
N GLY A 962 -0.24 8.54 -45.36
CA GLY A 962 1.20 8.40 -45.60
C GLY A 962 1.56 7.88 -47.00
N ARG A 963 0.82 6.88 -47.52
CA ARG A 963 1.10 6.29 -48.84
C ARG A 963 0.90 7.28 -50.00
N GLU A 964 -0.08 8.18 -49.89
CA GLU A 964 -0.33 9.26 -50.87
C GLU A 964 0.68 10.41 -50.78
N ARG A 965 1.58 10.34 -49.79
CA ARG A 965 2.62 11.34 -49.53
C ARG A 965 4.01 10.85 -49.93
N MET A 966 4.13 9.68 -50.57
CA MET A 966 5.42 9.17 -51.05
C MET A 966 6.20 10.22 -51.85
N GLY A 967 7.47 10.42 -51.51
CA GLY A 967 8.35 11.44 -52.08
C GLY A 967 8.08 12.89 -51.65
N LYS A 968 7.07 13.15 -50.80
CA LYS A 968 6.80 14.50 -50.30
C LYS A 968 7.65 14.82 -49.08
N THR A 969 8.07 16.08 -48.98
CA THR A 969 8.73 16.62 -47.78
C THR A 969 7.71 16.93 -46.69
N LEU A 970 7.97 16.43 -45.49
CA LEU A 970 7.30 16.78 -44.23
C LEU A 970 8.34 17.33 -43.25
N TYR A 971 7.88 17.78 -42.08
CA TYR A 971 8.74 18.44 -41.10
C TYR A 971 8.54 17.88 -39.70
N VAL A 972 9.63 17.75 -38.97
CA VAL A 972 9.68 17.33 -37.57
C VAL A 972 10.15 18.52 -36.74
N PRO A 973 9.23 19.28 -36.12
CA PRO A 973 9.59 20.41 -35.26
C PRO A 973 10.07 19.91 -33.89
N MET A 974 11.27 20.32 -33.52
CA MET A 974 11.90 20.10 -32.21
C MET A 974 11.99 21.43 -31.44
N PRO A 975 12.29 21.44 -30.13
CA PRO A 975 12.39 22.68 -29.35
C PRO A 975 13.38 23.71 -29.91
N ASP A 976 14.45 23.25 -30.55
CA ASP A 976 15.60 24.05 -31.00
C ASP A 976 15.79 24.09 -32.53
N LYS A 977 15.15 23.17 -33.27
CA LYS A 977 15.32 23.03 -34.72
C LYS A 977 14.11 22.42 -35.40
N THR A 978 14.03 22.55 -36.71
CA THR A 978 13.07 21.82 -37.55
C THR A 978 13.83 20.93 -38.51
N ILE A 979 13.50 19.64 -38.54
CA ILE A 979 14.14 18.66 -39.42
C ILE A 979 13.22 18.38 -40.60
N ALA A 980 13.71 18.55 -41.82
CA ALA A 980 12.98 18.17 -43.02
C ALA A 980 13.20 16.67 -43.33
N VAL A 981 12.10 15.96 -43.57
CA VAL A 981 12.07 14.53 -43.87
C VAL A 981 11.32 14.29 -45.17
N GLU A 982 11.74 13.31 -45.96
CA GLU A 982 11.04 12.84 -47.15
C GLU A 982 10.35 11.52 -46.82
N VAL A 983 9.07 11.40 -47.18
CA VAL A 983 8.32 10.15 -47.05
C VAL A 983 8.83 9.14 -48.08
N ALA A 984 9.24 7.97 -47.62
CA ALA A 984 9.89 6.93 -48.39
C ALA A 984 9.20 5.57 -48.24
N ASP A 985 9.67 4.59 -49.02
CA ASP A 985 9.27 3.19 -48.89
C ASP A 985 9.70 2.63 -47.53
N LEU A 986 8.96 1.65 -47.01
CA LEU A 986 9.30 0.96 -45.76
C LEU A 986 10.52 0.05 -45.90
N VAL A 987 10.78 -0.47 -47.10
CA VAL A 987 11.90 -1.37 -47.36
C VAL A 987 13.10 -0.57 -47.87
N PHE A 988 14.05 -0.29 -46.99
CA PHE A 988 15.23 0.50 -47.31
C PHE A 988 16.39 -0.33 -47.88
N PHE A 989 16.46 -1.62 -47.55
CA PHE A 989 17.56 -2.52 -47.92
C PHE A 989 17.06 -3.78 -48.65
N ASP A 990 17.73 -4.13 -49.76
CA ASP A 990 17.46 -5.34 -50.57
C ASP A 990 15.96 -5.54 -50.87
N LYS A 991 15.34 -4.56 -51.55
CA LYS A 991 13.89 -4.56 -51.80
C LYS A 991 13.40 -5.81 -52.54
N GLU A 992 14.20 -6.34 -53.46
CA GLU A 992 13.88 -7.55 -54.23
C GLU A 992 14.05 -8.85 -53.41
N GLY A 993 14.69 -8.79 -52.23
CA GLY A 993 14.78 -9.89 -51.29
C GLY A 993 15.72 -11.03 -51.71
N GLY A 994 16.70 -10.75 -52.56
CA GLY A 994 17.58 -11.79 -53.12
C GLY A 994 18.44 -12.49 -52.06
N ARG A 995 18.75 -11.80 -50.96
CA ARG A 995 19.69 -12.26 -49.91
C ARG A 995 19.08 -13.32 -48.97
N ILE A 996 17.78 -13.55 -49.03
CA ILE A 996 17.07 -14.55 -48.20
C ILE A 996 17.52 -16.00 -48.49
N ASN A 997 18.15 -16.22 -49.65
CA ASN A 997 18.58 -17.53 -50.12
C ASN A 997 20.06 -17.85 -49.84
N GLY A 998 20.80 -16.93 -49.23
CA GLY A 998 22.22 -17.08 -48.90
C GLY A 998 23.13 -16.60 -50.00
#